data_AF-A0A815V5J1-F1
#
_entry.id   AF-A0A815V5J1-F1
#
_cell.length_a   1.000
_cell.length_b   1.000
_cell.length_c   1.000
_cell.angle_alpha   90.00
_cell.angle_beta   90.00
_cell.angle_gamma   90.00
#
_symmetry.space_group_name_H-M   'P 1'
#
loop_
_entity.id
_entity.type
_entity.pdbx_description
1 polymer ?
#
loop_
_entity_poly.entity_id
_entity_poly.type
_entity_poly.pdbx_seq_one_letter_code
_entity_poly.pdbx_strand_id
1 'polypeptide(L)'
;MDNVISGSKEQKAYHIRRITDIVKESLEILPPIDGYENMSLVPLEVAVKPLIPFLPDIENYVCIVKQRCQRPPVDRLSNDESASIMLYTMGWKPLDQCLHVVLNKTLRSKERNQLEPWFLYLKLFLTALSRLPSMHQKIYREVKFDLSERYKPDERIIWWGFNSCSTSTDNLQSEKQNIRTLFIIECISGKNIRQHSYFELDDEILLFPMTQFKVQACSTHNNGVYSIELQEIQPLSPLIYPIVYSHTSDKSFSNIQSYVGNYNFNGILSFNELTYNTYDKLEIIDKHPSNPWWKAKNLRTKQTGYVPVKHISPIIDLTTCEWYFTETNRNDAERFLKQAHNGKETFLIRPSGINQGEESLSVLHFDEDEQYFDVKHYRISRTDQGLYYIDNEVIFPSLQDLVNHYHIQPDGLCCLLTYPCQKIEATVHDGLAELDRSQLLSTELLSQGSHTKVYKGTYGQRNVAIKYIKMNDDKNRFLREAKMMKEFEHKNIVCLYGVCTLEEPILIVMEFMKYECLLNYLRYGPGQSMDPMTQLDFIVQIIDGMIYLEEKGYVHCDLTARNIYVGDCDIIKIGGFGLAKHFQDGRAIIDEESQLSIRWPAPEVAIEKEYTIKSDVWSFGFLLHEVIAHDSISYLHYSANEIIQKGFDGYYHLLETNNVYNQYYEIMCSCWQDNSDDRPTFEILSMRFNKFVKQSGSINQNEIYTELESHRNVI
;
A
#
# COMPACT_ATOMS: atom_id res chain seq x y z
N MET A 1 24.92 37.91 11.53
CA MET A 1 25.51 37.13 10.42
C MET A 1 27.04 37.02 10.53
N ASP A 2 27.70 37.77 11.40
CA ASP A 2 29.18 37.85 11.49
C ASP A 2 29.88 36.63 12.13
N ASN A 3 29.13 35.69 12.71
CA ASN A 3 29.70 34.53 13.42
C ASN A 3 29.85 33.27 12.55
N VAL A 4 29.29 33.25 11.33
CA VAL A 4 29.40 32.11 10.42
C VAL A 4 30.79 32.08 9.80
N ILE A 5 31.40 30.90 9.74
CA ILE A 5 32.71 30.71 9.10
C ILE A 5 32.57 30.85 7.58
N SER A 6 33.05 31.97 7.04
CA SER A 6 32.76 32.40 5.66
C SER A 6 34.00 32.56 4.76
N GLY A 7 35.21 32.39 5.28
CA GLY A 7 36.46 32.44 4.49
C GLY A 7 37.02 31.06 4.15
N SER A 8 37.43 30.82 2.90
CA SER A 8 37.89 29.49 2.40
C SER A 8 38.98 28.82 3.27
N LYS A 9 39.94 29.61 3.80
CA LYS A 9 40.96 29.12 4.74
C LYS A 9 40.37 28.70 6.10
N GLU A 10 39.45 29.49 6.66
CA GLU A 10 38.78 29.19 7.92
C GLU A 10 37.83 27.99 7.78
N GLN A 11 37.13 27.88 6.64
CA GLN A 11 36.27 26.76 6.29
C GLN A 11 37.06 25.46 6.17
N LYS A 12 38.21 25.49 5.48
CA LYS A 12 39.11 24.32 5.38
C LYS A 12 39.66 23.93 6.76
N ALA A 13 40.06 24.90 7.57
CA ALA A 13 40.53 24.65 8.95
C ALA A 13 39.42 24.04 9.83
N TYR A 14 38.18 24.51 9.70
CA TYR A 14 37.04 23.98 10.43
C TYR A 14 36.66 22.56 9.97
N HIS A 15 36.64 22.31 8.66
CA HIS A 15 36.42 20.96 8.11
C HIS A 15 37.48 19.96 8.61
N ILE A 16 38.76 20.34 8.61
CA ILE A 16 39.86 19.54 9.19
C ILE A 16 39.61 19.26 10.69
N ARG A 17 39.05 20.23 11.43
CA ARG A 17 38.70 20.03 12.84
C ARG A 17 37.61 18.97 13.05
N ARG A 18 36.59 18.92 12.18
CA ARG A 18 35.53 17.87 12.22
C ARG A 18 36.09 16.47 11.97
N ILE A 19 37.10 16.38 11.10
CA ILE A 19 37.82 15.13 10.80
C ILE A 19 38.74 14.70 11.97
N THR A 20 39.15 15.61 12.86
CA THR A 20 40.14 15.31 13.94
C THR A 20 39.54 15.07 15.34
N ASP A 21 38.21 15.10 15.51
CA ASP A 21 37.48 15.09 16.80
C ASP A 21 37.48 13.74 17.60
N ILE A 22 38.24 12.72 17.20
CA ILE A 22 38.16 11.34 17.78
C ILE A 22 38.81 11.17 19.17
N VAL A 23 39.58 12.16 19.64
CA VAL A 23 40.42 12.03 20.86
C VAL A 23 39.62 11.64 22.10
N LYS A 24 38.30 11.88 22.11
CA LYS A 24 37.40 11.66 23.26
C LYS A 24 36.42 10.49 23.11
N GLU A 25 36.57 9.61 22.12
CA GLU A 25 35.75 8.39 22.09
C GLU A 25 35.93 7.60 23.39
N SER A 26 34.96 6.79 23.81
CA SER A 26 35.07 5.89 24.97
C SER A 26 35.27 4.47 24.48
N LEU A 27 36.18 3.71 25.11
CA LEU A 27 36.29 2.26 24.86
C LEU A 27 35.25 1.45 25.66
N GLU A 28 34.53 2.10 26.58
CA GLU A 28 33.45 1.44 27.31
C GLU A 28 32.22 1.27 26.42
N ILE A 29 31.57 0.12 26.54
CA ILE A 29 30.27 -0.14 25.91
C ILE A 29 29.21 0.68 26.65
N LEU A 30 28.68 1.70 25.98
CA LEU A 30 27.56 2.48 26.48
C LEU A 30 26.22 1.81 26.11
N PRO A 31 25.14 2.07 26.87
CA PRO A 31 23.80 1.62 26.50
C PRO A 31 23.41 2.13 25.10
N PRO A 32 22.54 1.41 24.37
CA PRO A 32 22.00 1.88 23.09
C PRO A 32 21.28 3.21 23.27
N ILE A 33 21.12 3.94 22.17
CA ILE A 33 20.30 5.16 22.12
C ILE A 33 18.91 4.73 21.67
N ASP A 34 17.96 4.75 22.59
CA ASP A 34 16.55 4.41 22.39
C ASP A 34 15.65 5.63 22.62
N GLY A 35 14.45 5.61 22.02
CA GLY A 35 13.42 6.63 22.17
C GLY A 35 13.40 7.72 21.11
N TYR A 36 14.48 7.94 20.35
CA TYR A 36 14.48 8.89 19.23
C TYR A 36 13.67 8.37 18.03
N GLU A 37 13.64 7.05 17.84
CA GLU A 37 12.88 6.35 16.81
C GLU A 37 11.37 6.58 16.93
N ASN A 38 10.88 6.76 18.17
CA ASN A 38 9.47 7.02 18.47
C ASN A 38 9.07 8.48 18.22
N MET A 39 10.02 9.37 17.92
CA MET A 39 9.71 10.75 17.61
C MET A 39 9.10 10.88 16.21
N SER A 40 8.11 11.77 16.09
CA SER A 40 7.55 12.17 14.80
C SER A 40 8.61 12.89 13.96
N LEU A 41 8.62 12.64 12.65
CA LEU A 41 9.38 13.47 11.73
C LEU A 41 8.75 14.87 11.70
N VAL A 42 9.54 15.90 11.99
CA VAL A 42 9.07 17.29 12.06
C VAL A 42 10.00 18.21 11.25
N PRO A 43 9.52 19.39 10.81
CA PRO A 43 10.37 20.38 10.14
C PRO A 43 11.57 20.77 10.99
N LEU A 44 12.67 21.20 10.34
CA LEU A 44 13.94 21.47 11.03
C LEU A 44 13.79 22.53 12.14
N GLU A 45 12.96 23.55 11.94
CA GLU A 45 12.67 24.58 12.95
C GLU A 45 12.08 24.00 14.23
N VAL A 46 11.23 22.97 14.10
CA VAL A 46 10.62 22.30 15.25
C VAL A 46 11.63 21.36 15.89
N ALA A 47 12.41 20.65 15.06
CA ALA A 47 13.41 19.68 15.53
C ALA A 47 14.49 20.30 16.41
N VAL A 48 14.86 21.57 16.17
CA VAL A 48 15.90 22.27 16.94
C VAL A 48 15.39 23.00 18.19
N LYS A 49 14.07 23.14 18.39
CA LYS A 49 13.53 23.88 19.55
C LYS A 49 14.05 23.40 20.90
N PRO A 50 14.12 22.09 21.18
CA PRO A 50 14.66 21.61 22.46
C PRO A 50 16.17 21.86 22.61
N LEU A 51 16.86 22.21 21.53
CA LEU A 51 18.31 22.46 21.52
C LEU A 51 18.69 23.90 21.88
N ILE A 52 17.73 24.85 21.86
CA ILE A 52 17.97 26.27 22.15
C ILE A 52 18.71 26.50 23.49
N PRO A 53 18.41 25.78 24.60
CA PRO A 53 19.17 25.95 25.85
C PRO A 53 20.66 25.60 25.74
N PHE A 54 21.03 24.72 24.81
CA PHE A 54 22.42 24.31 24.57
C PHE A 54 23.07 25.10 23.44
N LEU A 55 22.25 25.62 22.51
CA LEU A 55 22.64 26.28 21.28
C LEU A 55 21.75 27.54 21.07
N PRO A 56 21.99 28.65 21.79
CA PRO A 56 21.07 29.79 21.84
C PRO A 56 20.74 30.44 20.48
N ASP A 57 21.68 30.38 19.52
CA ASP A 57 21.54 30.99 18.20
C ASP A 57 21.12 29.99 17.09
N ILE A 58 20.73 28.76 17.44
CA ILE A 58 20.48 27.69 16.45
C ILE A 58 19.41 28.07 15.42
N GLU A 59 18.37 28.80 15.83
CA GLU A 59 17.27 29.21 14.94
C GLU A 59 17.75 30.13 13.81
N ASN A 60 18.74 31.00 14.09
CA ASN A 60 19.35 31.86 13.07
C ASN A 60 20.08 31.03 12.01
N TYR A 61 20.77 29.96 12.42
CA TYR A 61 21.47 29.07 11.51
C TYR A 61 20.52 28.18 10.71
N VAL A 62 19.40 27.73 11.31
CA VAL A 62 18.32 27.03 10.60
C VAL A 62 17.78 27.88 9.44
N CYS A 63 17.53 29.16 9.67
CA CYS A 63 17.09 30.08 8.61
C CYS A 63 18.08 30.12 7.44
N ILE A 64 19.39 30.20 7.73
CA ILE A 64 20.46 30.24 6.71
C ILE A 64 20.49 28.94 5.89
N VAL A 65 20.47 27.77 6.53
CA VAL A 65 20.56 26.50 5.79
C VAL A 65 19.31 26.21 4.98
N LYS A 66 18.12 26.60 5.47
CA LYS A 66 16.86 26.45 4.71
C LYS A 66 16.80 27.35 3.50
N GLN A 67 17.34 28.57 3.57
CA GLN A 67 17.46 29.44 2.39
C GLN A 67 18.36 28.83 1.30
N ARG A 68 19.43 28.12 1.69
CA ARG A 68 20.31 27.42 0.73
C ARG A 68 19.67 26.16 0.13
N CYS A 69 18.81 25.48 0.89
CA CYS A 69 18.12 24.26 0.45
C CYS A 69 16.78 24.52 -0.27
N GLN A 70 16.54 25.71 -0.82
CA GLN A 70 15.26 26.04 -1.50
C GLN A 70 15.05 25.34 -2.83
N ARG A 71 16.11 24.75 -3.42
CA ARG A 71 15.98 23.90 -4.61
C ARG A 71 15.93 22.44 -4.15
N PRO A 72 14.97 21.64 -4.63
CA PRO A 72 14.87 20.24 -4.25
C PRO A 72 16.19 19.53 -4.61
N PRO A 73 16.82 18.82 -3.68
CA PRO A 73 18.07 18.13 -3.95
C PRO A 73 17.86 16.99 -4.95
N VAL A 74 18.93 16.67 -5.71
CA VAL A 74 18.90 15.63 -6.76
C VAL A 74 18.63 14.24 -6.17
N ASP A 75 18.95 14.05 -4.89
CA ASP A 75 18.99 12.75 -4.21
C ASP A 75 17.70 12.44 -3.40
N ARG A 76 16.53 12.95 -3.82
CA ARG A 76 15.18 12.69 -3.24
C ARG A 76 14.98 13.06 -1.75
N LEU A 77 15.97 13.67 -1.09
CA LEU A 77 15.83 14.20 0.27
C LEU A 77 14.83 15.38 0.31
N SER A 78 14.09 15.52 1.41
CA SER A 78 13.30 16.74 1.64
C SER A 78 14.20 17.95 1.89
N ASN A 79 13.66 19.17 1.74
CA ASN A 79 14.42 20.38 2.03
C ASN A 79 14.87 20.43 3.51
N ASP A 80 14.04 19.95 4.44
CA ASP A 80 14.37 19.89 5.87
C ASP A 80 15.41 18.81 6.18
N GLU A 81 15.36 17.67 5.49
CA GLU A 81 16.38 16.61 5.60
C GLU A 81 17.74 17.09 5.11
N SER A 82 17.79 17.68 3.91
CA SER A 82 19.00 18.30 3.36
C SER A 82 19.53 19.42 4.27
N ALA A 83 18.64 20.28 4.75
CA ALA A 83 19.00 21.36 5.67
C ALA A 83 19.53 20.83 7.02
N SER A 84 19.06 19.67 7.50
CA SER A 84 19.56 19.05 8.73
C SER A 84 21.02 18.63 8.61
N ILE A 85 21.41 18.05 7.46
CA ILE A 85 22.80 17.68 7.14
C ILE A 85 23.66 18.93 6.97
N MET A 86 23.12 19.95 6.29
CA MET A 86 23.81 21.22 6.12
C MET A 86 24.05 21.92 7.46
N LEU A 87 23.08 21.87 8.38
CA LEU A 87 23.24 22.42 9.74
C LEU A 87 24.31 21.67 10.55
N TYR A 88 24.37 20.34 10.42
CA TYR A 88 25.40 19.53 11.07
C TYR A 88 26.81 19.91 10.61
N THR A 89 26.97 20.15 9.31
CA THR A 89 28.27 20.47 8.72
C THR A 89 28.66 21.94 8.85
N MET A 90 27.70 22.84 9.10
CA MET A 90 27.91 24.28 9.24
C MET A 90 28.75 24.63 10.47
N GLY A 91 29.67 25.59 10.30
CA GLY A 91 30.52 26.11 11.37
C GLY A 91 30.23 27.56 11.73
N TRP A 92 30.18 27.83 13.03
CA TRP A 92 30.00 29.17 13.58
C TRP A 92 30.84 29.40 14.84
N LYS A 93 31.01 30.67 15.21
CA LYS A 93 31.70 31.10 16.43
C LYS A 93 30.67 31.36 17.56
N PRO A 94 30.97 30.97 18.81
CA PRO A 94 32.18 30.25 19.24
C PRO A 94 32.14 28.76 18.82
N LEU A 95 33.30 28.19 18.50
CA LEU A 95 33.41 26.88 17.83
C LEU A 95 32.89 25.71 18.68
N ASP A 96 32.98 25.82 19.99
CA ASP A 96 32.49 24.83 20.96
C ASP A 96 30.96 24.80 21.06
N GLN A 97 30.28 25.80 20.50
CA GLN A 97 28.82 25.84 20.35
C GLN A 97 28.37 25.43 18.94
N CYS A 98 29.24 24.88 18.10
CA CYS A 98 28.80 24.28 16.84
C CYS A 98 27.98 23.02 17.09
N LEU A 99 26.92 22.80 16.32
CA LEU A 99 26.00 21.67 16.53
C LEU A 99 26.72 20.32 16.50
N HIS A 100 27.65 20.07 15.55
CA HIS A 100 28.39 18.81 15.52
C HIS A 100 29.23 18.57 16.78
N VAL A 101 29.82 19.64 17.36
CA VAL A 101 30.66 19.53 18.57
C VAL A 101 29.80 19.13 19.75
N VAL A 102 28.69 19.84 19.94
CA VAL A 102 27.81 19.60 21.09
C VAL A 102 27.12 18.24 20.94
N LEU A 103 26.59 17.90 19.75
CA LEU A 103 25.96 16.60 19.50
C LEU A 103 26.92 15.43 19.72
N ASN A 104 28.12 15.45 19.11
CA ASN A 104 29.09 14.38 19.29
C ASN A 104 29.59 14.28 20.74
N LYS A 105 29.68 15.40 21.48
CA LYS A 105 29.96 15.38 22.91
C LYS A 105 28.83 14.67 23.69
N THR A 106 27.57 14.94 23.36
CA THR A 106 26.42 14.29 23.99
C THR A 106 26.36 12.80 23.67
N LEU A 107 26.61 12.41 22.42
CA LEU A 107 26.64 11.00 21.98
C LEU A 107 27.70 10.16 22.71
N ARG A 108 28.82 10.78 23.09
CA ARG A 108 29.91 10.16 23.86
C ARG A 108 29.65 10.16 25.38
N SER A 109 28.59 10.80 25.86
CA SER A 109 28.26 10.87 27.28
C SER A 109 27.70 9.54 27.79
N LYS A 110 28.10 9.17 29.02
CA LYS A 110 27.50 8.03 29.74
C LYS A 110 26.07 8.33 30.20
N GLU A 111 25.75 9.61 30.39
CA GLU A 111 24.43 10.08 30.80
C GLU A 111 23.50 10.15 29.57
N ARG A 112 22.84 9.03 29.25
CA ARG A 112 22.00 8.91 28.04
C ARG A 112 20.78 9.83 28.03
N ASN A 113 20.26 10.21 29.19
CA ASN A 113 19.20 11.21 29.33
C ASN A 113 19.57 12.58 28.74
N GLN A 114 20.85 12.91 28.62
CA GLN A 114 21.28 14.15 27.95
C GLN A 114 20.97 14.16 26.43
N LEU A 115 20.67 13.00 25.83
CA LEU A 115 20.28 12.88 24.42
C LEU A 115 18.80 13.16 24.18
N GLU A 116 17.95 13.16 25.21
CA GLU A 116 16.50 13.37 25.05
C GLU A 116 16.15 14.68 24.30
N PRO A 117 16.79 15.84 24.57
CA PRO A 117 16.57 17.05 23.78
C PRO A 117 16.96 16.93 22.30
N TRP A 118 17.82 15.96 21.96
CA TRP A 118 18.30 15.73 20.61
C TRP A 118 17.40 14.82 19.79
N PHE A 119 16.41 14.14 20.39
CA PHE A 119 15.66 13.08 19.72
C PHE A 119 14.92 13.55 18.46
N LEU A 120 14.31 14.73 18.45
CA LEU A 120 13.66 15.27 17.25
C LEU A 120 14.67 15.58 16.13
N TYR A 121 15.82 16.18 16.48
CA TYR A 121 16.88 16.45 15.52
C TYR A 121 17.54 15.16 15.00
N LEU A 122 17.81 14.19 15.88
CA LEU A 122 18.35 12.88 15.54
C LEU A 122 17.40 12.10 14.63
N LYS A 123 16.09 12.13 14.89
CA LYS A 123 15.07 11.53 14.02
C LYS A 123 15.16 12.10 12.61
N LEU A 124 15.14 13.42 12.47
CA LEU A 124 15.24 14.10 11.16
C LEU A 124 16.57 13.80 10.46
N PHE A 125 17.69 13.95 11.18
CA PHE A 125 19.03 13.83 10.64
C PHE A 125 19.38 12.39 10.24
N LEU A 126 19.05 11.40 11.06
CA LEU A 126 19.28 9.99 10.73
C LEU A 126 18.37 9.53 9.58
N THR A 127 17.15 10.07 9.47
CA THR A 127 16.25 9.82 8.32
C THR A 127 16.84 10.39 7.03
N ALA A 128 17.44 11.58 7.08
CA ALA A 128 18.12 12.16 5.94
C ALA A 128 19.31 11.27 5.49
N LEU A 129 20.12 10.80 6.43
CA LEU A 129 21.28 9.97 6.12
C LEU A 129 20.92 8.56 5.65
N SER A 130 19.84 7.96 6.16
CA SER A 130 19.41 6.62 5.74
C SER A 130 18.96 6.58 4.28
N ARG A 131 18.40 7.69 3.77
CA ARG A 131 17.96 7.85 2.37
C ARG A 131 19.10 8.05 1.37
N LEU A 132 20.29 8.45 1.83
CA LEU A 132 21.47 8.54 0.97
C LEU A 132 22.04 7.14 0.69
N PRO A 133 22.62 6.87 -0.50
CA PRO A 133 23.23 5.57 -0.80
C PRO A 133 24.44 5.29 0.12
N SER A 134 24.57 4.03 0.57
CA SER A 134 25.74 3.59 1.34
C SER A 134 26.95 3.33 0.43
N MET A 135 28.13 3.75 0.88
CA MET A 135 29.38 3.56 0.17
C MET A 135 30.19 2.39 0.71
N HIS A 136 30.71 1.57 -0.22
CA HIS A 136 31.52 0.40 0.08
C HIS A 136 32.94 0.60 -0.46
N GLN A 137 33.74 1.41 0.23
CA GLN A 137 35.10 1.73 -0.20
C GLN A 137 36.03 2.06 0.97
N LYS A 138 37.34 2.15 0.71
CA LYS A 138 38.30 2.65 1.70
C LYS A 138 38.14 4.16 1.89
N ILE A 139 38.05 4.58 3.14
CA ILE A 139 38.00 5.99 3.55
C ILE A 139 39.07 6.27 4.60
N TYR A 140 39.44 7.53 4.74
CA TYR A 140 40.58 7.98 5.53
C TYR A 140 40.17 9.05 6.53
N ARG A 141 40.77 9.01 7.72
CA ARG A 141 40.59 10.03 8.76
C ARG A 141 41.91 10.27 9.50
N GLU A 142 42.31 11.52 9.68
CA GLU A 142 43.55 11.88 10.38
C GLU A 142 43.27 12.55 11.73
N VAL A 143 44.10 12.25 12.73
CA VAL A 143 44.07 12.87 14.06
C VAL A 143 45.48 13.33 14.43
N LYS A 144 45.63 14.57 14.94
CA LYS A 144 46.93 15.18 15.30
C LYS A 144 47.53 14.68 16.65
N PHE A 145 47.27 13.43 17.01
CA PHE A 145 47.74 12.80 18.25
C PHE A 145 48.17 11.35 17.97
N ASP A 146 49.04 10.81 18.82
CA ASP A 146 49.34 9.38 18.85
C ASP A 146 48.20 8.66 19.58
N LEU A 147 47.50 7.78 18.87
CA LEU A 147 46.46 6.92 19.43
C LEU A 147 46.85 5.43 19.30
N SER A 148 48.08 5.12 18.92
CA SER A 148 48.52 3.74 18.63
C SER A 148 48.36 2.81 19.81
N GLU A 149 48.63 3.27 21.05
CA GLU A 149 48.46 2.46 22.26
C GLU A 149 47.00 2.11 22.57
N ARG A 150 46.06 2.86 22.00
CA ARG A 150 44.62 2.73 22.29
C ARG A 150 43.94 1.62 21.49
N TYR A 151 44.54 1.20 20.38
CA TYR A 151 43.94 0.24 19.47
C TYR A 151 44.85 -0.98 19.35
N LYS A 152 44.29 -2.17 19.55
CA LYS A 152 45.05 -3.43 19.42
C LYS A 152 44.49 -4.26 18.27
N PRO A 153 45.34 -4.95 17.49
CA PRO A 153 44.88 -5.87 16.46
C PRO A 153 43.85 -6.88 17.00
N ASP A 154 42.85 -7.20 16.18
CA ASP A 154 41.70 -8.05 16.48
C ASP A 154 40.69 -7.53 17.53
N GLU A 155 40.93 -6.35 18.12
CA GLU A 155 39.98 -5.73 19.05
C GLU A 155 38.74 -5.19 18.32
N ARG A 156 37.58 -5.31 18.97
CA ARG A 156 36.34 -4.66 18.53
C ARG A 156 36.19 -3.32 19.23
N ILE A 157 35.99 -2.27 18.45
CA ILE A 157 35.86 -0.90 18.93
C ILE A 157 34.53 -0.30 18.47
N ILE A 158 34.08 0.74 19.17
CA ILE A 158 32.88 1.49 18.84
C ILE A 158 33.26 2.97 18.79
N TRP A 159 32.87 3.65 17.72
CA TRP A 159 32.92 5.12 17.67
C TRP A 159 31.52 5.66 17.92
N TRP A 160 31.32 6.35 19.04
CA TRP A 160 30.01 6.78 19.53
C TRP A 160 29.48 8.03 18.82
N GLY A 161 30.35 8.95 18.41
CA GLY A 161 29.95 10.13 17.64
C GLY A 161 29.81 9.85 16.15
N PHE A 162 29.23 10.79 15.41
CA PHE A 162 29.32 10.84 13.95
C PHE A 162 30.74 11.17 13.51
N ASN A 163 31.22 10.54 12.43
CA ASN A 163 32.61 10.69 11.97
C ASN A 163 32.70 11.09 10.50
N SER A 164 33.08 12.36 10.25
CA SER A 164 33.50 12.84 8.92
C SER A 164 34.83 12.22 8.49
N CYS A 165 34.86 11.62 7.31
CA CYS A 165 36.01 10.98 6.70
C CYS A 165 36.19 11.50 5.26
N SER A 166 37.36 11.29 4.67
CA SER A 166 37.65 11.64 3.29
C SER A 166 37.90 10.41 2.43
N THR A 167 37.60 10.50 1.14
CA THR A 167 37.92 9.47 0.15
C THR A 167 39.38 9.50 -0.32
N SER A 168 40.11 10.59 -0.03
CA SER A 168 41.52 10.76 -0.40
C SER A 168 42.41 11.15 0.79
N THR A 169 43.65 10.68 0.77
CA THR A 169 44.70 11.09 1.70
C THR A 169 45.32 12.44 1.35
N ASP A 170 45.14 12.96 0.13
CA ASP A 170 45.80 14.18 -0.36
C ASP A 170 45.35 15.45 0.38
N ASN A 171 44.15 15.42 0.95
CA ASN A 171 43.56 16.51 1.72
C ASN A 171 43.97 16.52 3.19
N LEU A 172 44.62 15.45 3.67
CA LEU A 172 45.12 15.34 5.03
C LEU A 172 46.49 16.02 5.09
N GLN A 173 46.56 17.19 5.74
CA GLN A 173 47.67 18.13 5.59
C GLN A 173 49.06 17.49 5.81
N SER A 174 49.94 17.79 4.86
CA SER A 174 51.38 17.56 4.88
C SER A 174 52.11 18.59 5.77
N GLU A 175 51.74 18.72 7.04
CA GLU A 175 52.63 19.40 8.01
C GLU A 175 53.74 18.41 8.38
N LYS A 176 54.87 18.51 7.68
CA LYS A 176 56.09 17.74 7.99
C LYS A 176 56.48 18.04 9.44
N GLN A 177 56.45 17.01 10.29
CA GLN A 177 56.92 16.97 11.70
C GLN A 177 55.90 17.22 12.82
N ASN A 178 54.69 16.64 12.75
CA ASN A 178 53.86 16.50 13.95
C ASN A 178 53.35 15.06 14.10
N ILE A 179 53.32 14.59 15.36
CA ILE A 179 52.80 13.28 15.76
C ILE A 179 51.33 13.17 15.31
N ARG A 180 50.98 12.12 14.55
CA ARG A 180 49.62 11.93 14.03
C ARG A 180 49.24 10.46 13.85
N THR A 181 47.94 10.19 13.91
CA THR A 181 47.34 8.90 13.62
C THR A 181 46.45 8.99 12.38
N LEU A 182 46.69 8.14 11.39
CA LEU A 182 45.88 7.95 10.18
C LEU A 182 45.02 6.69 10.32
N PHE A 183 43.72 6.85 10.33
CA PHE A 183 42.77 5.75 10.24
C PHE A 183 42.50 5.42 8.77
N ILE A 184 42.66 4.15 8.41
CA ILE A 184 42.33 3.58 7.10
C ILE A 184 41.15 2.65 7.34
N ILE A 185 39.98 2.98 6.82
CA ILE A 185 38.73 2.33 7.20
C ILE A 185 38.13 1.66 5.96
N GLU A 186 37.92 0.34 6.02
CA GLU A 186 37.05 -0.37 5.08
C GLU A 186 35.59 -0.12 5.48
N CYS A 187 34.97 0.82 4.77
CA CYS A 187 33.62 1.31 5.02
C CYS A 187 32.56 0.48 4.31
N ILE A 188 31.42 0.28 4.97
CA ILE A 188 30.24 -0.44 4.47
C ILE A 188 29.01 0.49 4.48
N SER A 189 28.85 1.34 5.51
CA SER A 189 27.61 2.12 5.72
C SER A 189 27.74 3.62 5.52
N GLY A 190 28.94 4.13 5.22
CA GLY A 190 29.21 5.56 5.13
C GLY A 190 28.40 6.26 4.05
N LYS A 191 27.98 7.49 4.33
CA LYS A 191 27.13 8.31 3.45
C LYS A 191 27.92 9.45 2.85
N ASN A 192 27.87 9.59 1.52
CA ASN A 192 28.43 10.77 0.87
C ASN A 192 27.49 11.95 1.10
N ILE A 193 27.95 12.94 1.87
CA ILE A 193 27.15 14.11 2.23
C ILE A 193 27.56 15.37 1.46
N ARG A 194 28.41 15.26 0.43
CA ARG A 194 28.98 16.39 -0.30
C ARG A 194 27.92 17.36 -0.82
N GLN A 195 26.85 16.85 -1.42
CA GLN A 195 25.77 17.67 -1.97
C GLN A 195 24.95 18.42 -0.90
N HIS A 196 25.02 17.97 0.35
CA HIS A 196 24.24 18.48 1.47
C HIS A 196 25.09 19.15 2.55
N SER A 197 26.41 19.20 2.36
CA SER A 197 27.34 19.84 3.27
C SER A 197 27.29 21.36 3.09
N TYR A 198 27.45 22.11 4.17
CA TYR A 198 27.55 23.57 4.12
C TYR A 198 28.82 24.05 3.38
N PHE A 199 29.83 23.19 3.33
CA PHE A 199 31.08 23.44 2.59
C PHE A 199 31.14 22.52 1.37
N GLU A 200 31.23 23.11 0.18
CA GLU A 200 31.45 22.41 -1.09
C GLU A 200 32.92 21.96 -1.22
N LEU A 201 33.39 21.14 -0.28
CA LEU A 201 34.71 20.54 -0.30
C LEU A 201 34.64 19.11 -0.88
N ASP A 202 35.81 18.48 -1.09
CA ASP A 202 35.91 17.12 -1.63
C ASP A 202 35.07 16.10 -0.85
N ASP A 203 34.78 14.95 -1.47
CA ASP A 203 33.82 13.94 -1.00
C ASP A 203 33.93 13.63 0.50
N GLU A 204 33.08 14.31 1.29
CA GLU A 204 32.96 14.12 2.74
C GLU A 204 32.04 12.93 2.99
N ILE A 205 32.61 11.88 3.59
CA ILE A 205 31.88 10.66 3.96
C ILE A 205 31.56 10.73 5.44
N LEU A 206 30.28 10.66 5.78
CA LEU A 206 29.82 10.63 7.17
C LEU A 206 29.50 9.20 7.58
N LEU A 207 30.15 8.73 8.64
CA LEU A 207 29.80 7.50 9.33
C LEU A 207 28.77 7.76 10.43
N PHE A 208 27.86 6.81 10.61
CA PHE A 208 26.85 6.83 11.67
C PHE A 208 27.49 6.84 13.08
N PRO A 209 26.77 7.31 14.11
CA PRO A 209 27.21 7.11 15.47
C PRO A 209 27.16 5.62 15.81
N MET A 210 27.88 5.22 16.85
CA MET A 210 27.94 3.82 17.30
C MET A 210 28.44 2.83 16.23
N THR A 211 29.16 3.30 15.21
CA THR A 211 29.74 2.44 14.19
C THR A 211 30.78 1.53 14.84
N GLN A 212 30.67 0.23 14.56
CA GLN A 212 31.57 -0.79 15.11
C GLN A 212 32.66 -1.12 14.11
N PHE A 213 33.88 -1.31 14.61
CA PHE A 213 35.00 -1.74 13.80
C PHE A 213 35.73 -2.91 14.44
N LYS A 214 36.33 -3.74 13.59
CA LYS A 214 37.41 -4.64 13.97
C LYS A 214 38.74 -3.98 13.59
N VAL A 215 39.67 -3.88 14.53
CA VAL A 215 41.04 -3.42 14.25
C VAL A 215 41.77 -4.51 13.48
N GLN A 216 42.19 -4.22 12.25
CA GLN A 216 42.90 -5.17 11.38
C GLN A 216 44.40 -5.12 11.62
N ALA A 217 44.97 -3.92 11.65
CA ALA A 217 46.41 -3.71 11.80
C ALA A 217 46.71 -2.36 12.44
N CYS A 218 47.84 -2.30 13.15
CA CYS A 218 48.43 -1.07 13.66
C CYS A 218 49.89 -1.02 13.23
N SER A 219 50.30 0.06 12.56
CA SER A 219 51.66 0.20 12.03
C SER A 219 52.25 1.56 12.41
N THR A 220 53.51 1.57 12.81
CA THR A 220 54.26 2.79 13.10
C THR A 220 55.18 3.11 11.93
N HIS A 221 55.07 4.31 11.40
CA HIS A 221 55.90 4.79 10.30
C HIS A 221 57.00 5.72 10.82
N ASN A 222 58.10 5.80 10.07
CA ASN A 222 59.16 6.76 10.35
C ASN A 222 58.57 8.20 10.31
N ASN A 223 59.01 9.06 11.24
CA ASN A 223 58.59 10.47 11.40
C ASN A 223 57.31 10.72 12.24
N GLY A 224 56.93 9.82 13.14
CA GLY A 224 55.84 10.06 14.11
C GLY A 224 54.43 9.94 13.51
N VAL A 225 54.28 9.16 12.43
CA VAL A 225 52.99 8.85 11.82
C VAL A 225 52.60 7.42 12.18
N TYR A 226 51.41 7.23 12.72
CA TYR A 226 50.84 5.94 13.05
C TYR A 226 49.68 5.65 12.12
N SER A 227 49.54 4.42 11.62
CA SER A 227 48.37 3.99 10.85
C SER A 227 47.58 2.91 11.56
N ILE A 228 46.27 3.06 11.60
CA ILE A 228 45.34 2.12 12.20
C ILE A 228 44.34 1.69 11.13
N GLU A 229 44.38 0.42 10.76
CA GLU A 229 43.48 -0.18 9.78
C GLU A 229 42.26 -0.73 10.50
N LEU A 230 41.08 -0.27 10.09
CA LEU A 230 39.80 -0.64 10.66
C LEU A 230 38.93 -1.27 9.57
N GLN A 231 38.25 -2.34 9.91
CA GLN A 231 37.16 -2.89 9.10
C GLN A 231 35.85 -2.57 9.79
N GLU A 232 34.97 -1.82 9.13
CA GLU A 232 33.61 -1.66 9.62
C GLU A 232 32.95 -3.04 9.68
N ILE A 233 32.32 -3.35 10.82
CA ILE A 233 31.62 -4.62 11.01
C ILE A 233 30.14 -4.32 11.21
N GLN A 234 29.29 -5.07 10.50
CA GLN A 234 27.87 -5.03 10.82
C GLN A 234 27.66 -5.60 12.22
N PRO A 235 26.95 -4.89 13.10
CA PRO A 235 26.76 -5.33 14.46
C PRO A 235 25.82 -6.54 14.48
N LEU A 236 26.09 -7.54 15.34
CA LEU A 236 25.21 -8.70 15.56
C LEU A 236 23.81 -8.30 16.09
N SER A 237 23.66 -7.06 16.55
CA SER A 237 22.41 -6.40 16.93
C SER A 237 22.59 -4.89 16.71
N PRO A 238 21.66 -4.19 16.03
CA PRO A 238 21.82 -2.75 15.78
C PRO A 238 21.84 -1.97 17.11
N LEU A 239 22.91 -1.22 17.39
CA LEU A 239 22.96 -0.27 18.53
C LEU A 239 22.16 1.00 18.24
N ILE A 240 21.92 1.26 16.96
CA ILE A 240 20.94 2.19 16.40
C ILE A 240 19.83 1.32 15.85
N TYR A 241 18.61 1.41 16.38
CA TYR A 241 17.47 0.80 15.71
C TYR A 241 17.35 1.42 14.31
N PRO A 242 17.27 0.63 13.22
CA PRO A 242 16.90 1.19 11.93
C PRO A 242 15.61 1.99 12.12
N ILE A 243 15.47 3.10 11.40
CA ILE A 243 14.26 3.93 11.46
C ILE A 243 13.09 3.08 10.96
N VAL A 244 12.48 2.36 11.89
CA VAL A 244 11.16 1.78 11.71
C VAL A 244 10.24 2.99 11.69
N TYR A 245 9.45 3.13 10.63
CA TYR A 245 8.32 4.05 10.63
C TYR A 245 7.29 3.54 11.65
N SER A 246 7.56 3.75 12.94
CA SER A 246 6.59 3.52 14.01
C SER A 246 5.62 4.71 14.02
N HIS A 247 4.62 4.65 13.16
CA HIS A 247 3.40 5.45 13.30
C HIS A 247 2.34 4.74 14.15
N THR A 248 2.74 3.94 15.15
CA THR A 248 1.80 3.43 16.15
C THR A 248 1.81 4.35 17.37
N SER A 249 0.78 5.18 17.49
CA SER A 249 0.37 5.72 18.78
C SER A 249 0.27 4.59 19.81
N ASP A 250 0.84 4.81 20.99
CA ASP A 250 0.78 3.93 22.16
C ASP A 250 -0.65 3.44 22.44
N LYS A 251 -0.95 2.20 22.03
CA LYS A 251 -1.96 1.35 22.67
C LYS A 251 -1.40 -0.05 22.85
N SER A 252 -0.76 -0.26 24.01
CA SER A 252 -0.67 -1.52 24.75
C SER A 252 -0.25 -2.80 24.00
N PHE A 253 1.05 -3.01 23.79
CA PHE A 253 1.62 -4.36 23.54
C PHE A 253 2.03 -5.06 24.86
N SER A 254 1.27 -4.87 25.93
CA SER A 254 1.60 -5.43 27.25
C SER A 254 1.29 -6.93 27.41
N ASN A 255 0.67 -7.61 26.43
CA ASN A 255 0.11 -8.96 26.60
C ASN A 255 0.62 -10.07 25.67
N ILE A 256 1.80 -9.96 25.04
CA ILE A 256 2.36 -11.10 24.30
C ILE A 256 3.03 -12.10 25.27
N GLN A 257 2.35 -13.23 25.52
CA GLN A 257 2.82 -14.33 26.38
C GLN A 257 3.36 -15.56 25.61
N SER A 258 3.18 -15.63 24.28
CA SER A 258 3.50 -16.81 23.47
C SER A 258 4.54 -16.55 22.37
N TYR A 259 5.52 -17.44 22.27
CA TYR A 259 6.70 -17.37 21.40
C TYR A 259 6.91 -18.70 20.68
N VAL A 260 7.74 -18.74 19.64
CA VAL A 260 8.21 -19.98 18.99
C VAL A 260 9.72 -20.08 19.03
N GLY A 261 10.26 -21.29 19.14
CA GLY A 261 11.69 -21.53 18.94
C GLY A 261 12.08 -21.37 17.47
N ASN A 262 13.07 -20.54 17.17
CA ASN A 262 13.51 -20.29 15.79
C ASN A 262 14.42 -21.40 15.25
N TYR A 263 14.95 -22.26 16.12
CA TYR A 263 15.83 -23.37 15.80
C TYR A 263 15.86 -24.39 16.94
N ASN A 264 16.41 -25.59 16.67
CA ASN A 264 16.68 -26.58 17.71
C ASN A 264 17.68 -26.03 18.72
N PHE A 265 17.33 -26.04 19.99
CA PHE A 265 18.16 -25.59 21.09
C PHE A 265 18.24 -26.67 22.17
N ASN A 266 19.44 -27.20 22.38
CA ASN A 266 19.73 -28.20 23.39
C ASN A 266 20.24 -27.52 24.66
N GLY A 267 19.35 -27.32 25.62
CA GLY A 267 19.67 -26.65 26.88
C GLY A 267 20.56 -27.50 27.79
N ILE A 268 21.52 -26.85 28.45
CA ILE A 268 22.39 -27.49 29.43
C ILE A 268 21.67 -27.59 30.79
N LEU A 269 21.38 -28.81 31.24
CA LEU A 269 20.64 -29.09 32.47
C LEU A 269 21.24 -28.44 33.73
N SER A 270 22.58 -28.34 33.82
CA SER A 270 23.27 -27.74 34.97
C SER A 270 23.07 -26.22 35.10
N PHE A 271 22.66 -25.55 34.02
CA PHE A 271 22.35 -24.11 34.00
C PHE A 271 20.85 -23.82 33.95
N ASN A 272 20.01 -24.86 34.12
CA ASN A 272 18.55 -24.76 34.09
C ASN A 272 18.00 -24.21 32.75
N GLU A 273 18.70 -24.49 31.64
CA GLU A 273 18.29 -24.11 30.28
C GLU A 273 17.23 -25.06 29.72
N LEU A 274 16.27 -24.54 28.98
CA LEU A 274 15.17 -25.31 28.40
C LEU A 274 15.55 -25.88 27.03
N THR A 275 15.43 -27.19 26.85
CA THR A 275 15.57 -27.81 25.52
C THR A 275 14.27 -27.68 24.72
N TYR A 276 14.36 -27.26 23.46
CA TYR A 276 13.23 -27.17 22.53
C TYR A 276 13.66 -27.39 21.08
N ASN A 277 12.71 -27.80 20.25
CA ASN A 277 12.92 -27.93 18.80
C ASN A 277 12.48 -26.64 18.08
N THR A 278 12.93 -26.47 16.83
CA THR A 278 12.41 -25.45 15.93
C THR A 278 10.88 -25.51 15.91
N TYR A 279 10.23 -24.35 16.01
CA TYR A 279 8.78 -24.12 16.05
C TYR A 279 8.04 -24.64 17.29
N ASP A 280 8.74 -25.16 18.30
CA ASP A 280 8.10 -25.43 19.58
C ASP A 280 7.52 -24.12 20.15
N LYS A 281 6.24 -24.16 20.53
CA LYS A 281 5.57 -23.03 21.18
C LYS A 281 6.03 -22.91 22.63
N LEU A 282 6.45 -21.71 23.01
CA LEU A 282 7.00 -21.36 24.30
C LEU A 282 6.12 -20.30 24.95
N GLU A 283 5.76 -20.52 26.22
CA GLU A 283 5.05 -19.54 27.05
C GLU A 283 6.07 -18.86 27.97
N ILE A 284 6.17 -17.53 27.92
CA ILE A 284 7.15 -16.80 28.76
C ILE A 284 6.58 -16.56 30.15
N ILE A 285 7.25 -17.14 31.14
CA ILE A 285 6.86 -17.08 32.55
C ILE A 285 7.48 -15.86 33.23
N ASP A 286 8.73 -15.53 32.89
CA ASP A 286 9.46 -14.40 33.47
C ASP A 286 10.32 -13.72 32.41
N LYS A 287 10.10 -12.42 32.21
CA LYS A 287 10.80 -11.58 31.24
C LYS A 287 11.35 -10.33 31.92
N HIS A 288 12.60 -10.02 31.63
CA HIS A 288 13.21 -8.74 31.98
C HIS A 288 13.83 -8.15 30.70
N PRO A 289 13.51 -6.90 30.31
CA PRO A 289 13.95 -6.31 29.04
C PRO A 289 15.48 -6.27 28.87
N SER A 290 16.23 -6.16 29.97
CA SER A 290 17.70 -6.16 29.96
C SER A 290 18.35 -7.53 30.15
N ASN A 291 17.56 -8.61 30.31
CA ASN A 291 18.11 -9.96 30.49
C ASN A 291 18.07 -10.73 29.16
N PRO A 292 19.22 -11.16 28.61
CA PRO A 292 19.29 -11.92 27.35
C PRO A 292 18.72 -13.35 27.45
N TRP A 293 18.34 -13.79 28.66
CA TRP A 293 17.72 -15.09 28.91
C TRP A 293 16.39 -14.91 29.65
N TRP A 294 15.31 -15.44 29.07
CA TRP A 294 13.98 -15.42 29.67
C TRP A 294 13.60 -16.80 30.17
N LYS A 295 12.75 -16.85 31.20
CA LYS A 295 12.24 -18.13 31.70
C LYS A 295 10.99 -18.49 30.90
N ALA A 296 11.00 -19.65 30.26
CA ALA A 296 9.93 -20.10 29.39
C ALA A 296 9.45 -21.51 29.78
N LYS A 297 8.24 -21.84 29.35
CA LYS A 297 7.66 -23.18 29.39
C LYS A 297 7.46 -23.67 27.97
N ASN A 298 8.04 -24.81 27.65
CA ASN A 298 7.75 -25.47 26.37
C ASN A 298 6.35 -26.09 26.46
N LEU A 299 5.43 -25.65 25.61
CA LEU A 299 4.04 -26.09 25.65
C LEU A 299 3.85 -27.55 25.21
N ARG A 300 4.80 -28.10 24.44
CA ARG A 300 4.83 -29.50 24.01
C ARG A 300 5.39 -30.41 25.10
N THR A 301 6.58 -30.12 25.61
CA THR A 301 7.24 -30.99 26.62
C THR A 301 6.80 -30.70 28.05
N LYS A 302 6.10 -29.59 28.28
CA LYS A 302 5.70 -29.04 29.59
C LYS A 302 6.87 -28.69 30.52
N GLN A 303 8.12 -28.80 30.05
CA GLN A 303 9.31 -28.44 30.80
C GLN A 303 9.48 -26.92 30.87
N THR A 304 10.11 -26.46 31.94
CA THR A 304 10.43 -25.05 32.18
C THR A 304 11.93 -24.87 32.34
N GLY A 305 12.45 -23.75 31.85
CA GLY A 305 13.88 -23.42 31.93
C GLY A 305 14.16 -22.10 31.23
N TYR A 306 15.42 -21.71 31.20
CA TYR A 306 15.87 -20.48 30.54
C TYR A 306 16.05 -20.70 29.04
N VAL A 307 15.59 -19.73 28.25
CA VAL A 307 15.77 -19.69 26.80
C VAL A 307 16.42 -18.37 26.41
N PRO A 308 17.31 -18.36 25.39
CA PRO A 308 17.87 -17.11 24.89
C PRO A 308 16.79 -16.35 24.11
N VAL A 309 16.61 -15.06 24.42
CA VAL A 309 15.60 -14.22 23.75
C VAL A 309 15.82 -14.18 22.23
N LYS A 310 17.07 -14.18 21.80
CA LYS A 310 17.46 -14.15 20.36
C LYS A 310 17.16 -15.47 19.61
N HIS A 311 16.76 -16.53 20.31
CA HIS A 311 16.44 -17.84 19.71
C HIS A 311 14.93 -18.06 19.58
N ILE A 312 14.12 -17.09 20.00
CA ILE A 312 12.67 -17.21 20.04
C ILE A 312 12.03 -16.00 19.37
N SER A 313 10.95 -16.21 18.62
CA SER A 313 10.19 -15.13 18.00
C SER A 313 8.80 -15.02 18.62
N PRO A 314 8.28 -13.79 18.86
CA PRO A 314 6.92 -13.63 19.35
C PRO A 314 5.93 -14.17 18.32
N ILE A 315 4.89 -14.85 18.80
CA ILE A 315 3.74 -15.15 17.96
C ILE A 315 2.94 -13.84 17.89
N ILE A 316 3.10 -13.11 16.79
CA ILE A 316 2.40 -11.85 16.56
C ILE A 316 0.96 -12.15 16.19
N ASP A 317 0.02 -11.55 16.92
CA ASP A 317 -1.37 -11.52 16.51
C ASP A 317 -1.50 -10.54 15.33
N LEU A 318 -1.67 -11.08 14.12
CA LEU A 318 -1.77 -10.31 12.90
C LEU A 318 -2.90 -9.26 12.95
N THR A 319 -3.93 -9.47 13.77
CA THR A 319 -5.03 -8.50 13.94
C THR A 319 -4.55 -7.16 14.54
N THR A 320 -3.42 -7.17 15.25
CA THR A 320 -2.82 -5.99 15.90
C THR A 320 -1.87 -5.19 15.00
N CYS A 321 -1.47 -5.74 13.84
CA CYS A 321 -0.58 -5.06 12.91
C CYS A 321 -1.33 -3.97 12.13
N GLU A 322 -0.79 -2.75 12.07
CA GLU A 322 -1.41 -1.63 11.34
C GLU A 322 -1.53 -1.88 9.84
N TRP A 323 -0.54 -2.56 9.25
CA TRP A 323 -0.51 -2.92 7.84
C TRP A 323 -1.35 -4.15 7.50
N TYR A 324 -1.87 -4.90 8.48
CA TYR A 324 -2.63 -6.13 8.21
C TYR A 324 -4.14 -5.90 8.34
N PHE A 325 -4.87 -6.16 7.26
CA PHE A 325 -6.29 -5.93 7.14
C PHE A 325 -7.04 -7.27 7.03
N THR A 326 -7.72 -7.67 8.10
CA THR A 326 -8.28 -9.02 8.29
C THR A 326 -9.53 -9.30 7.47
N GLU A 327 -10.31 -8.27 7.14
CA GLU A 327 -11.59 -8.37 6.41
C GLU A 327 -11.57 -7.49 5.16
N THR A 328 -10.42 -7.38 4.50
CA THR A 328 -10.24 -6.51 3.35
C THR A 328 -9.97 -7.33 2.12
N ASN A 329 -10.79 -7.11 1.10
CA ASN A 329 -10.66 -7.76 -0.18
C ASN A 329 -9.79 -6.93 -1.15
N ARG A 330 -9.68 -7.36 -2.41
CA ARG A 330 -8.81 -6.69 -3.39
C ARG A 330 -9.31 -5.28 -3.69
N ASN A 331 -10.62 -5.12 -3.92
CA ASN A 331 -11.21 -3.84 -4.28
C ASN A 331 -11.18 -2.84 -3.11
N ASP A 332 -11.45 -3.31 -1.90
CA ASP A 332 -11.34 -2.52 -0.67
C ASP A 332 -9.90 -2.06 -0.45
N ALA A 333 -8.93 -2.96 -0.67
CA ALA A 333 -7.51 -2.61 -0.58
C ALA A 333 -7.13 -1.52 -1.58
N GLU A 334 -7.55 -1.65 -2.84
CA GLU A 334 -7.31 -0.62 -3.84
C GLU A 334 -7.96 0.71 -3.45
N ARG A 335 -9.17 0.65 -2.93
CA ARG A 335 -9.89 1.83 -2.46
C ARG A 335 -9.15 2.52 -1.33
N PHE A 336 -8.76 1.78 -0.28
CA PHE A 336 -8.06 2.32 0.88
C PHE A 336 -6.72 2.94 0.48
N LEU A 337 -5.96 2.24 -0.36
CA LEU A 337 -4.68 2.73 -0.87
C LEU A 337 -4.85 3.98 -1.72
N LYS A 338 -5.81 4.01 -2.65
CA LYS A 338 -6.14 5.18 -3.47
C LYS A 338 -6.75 6.34 -2.66
N GLN A 339 -7.15 6.12 -1.40
CA GLN A 339 -7.66 7.15 -0.47
C GLN A 339 -6.59 7.58 0.55
N ALA A 340 -5.46 6.89 0.62
CA ALA A 340 -4.40 7.19 1.57
C ALA A 340 -3.79 8.56 1.28
N HIS A 341 -3.83 9.44 2.27
CA HIS A 341 -3.27 10.79 2.18
C HIS A 341 -1.74 10.81 2.00
N ASN A 342 -1.06 9.69 2.29
CA ASN A 342 0.39 9.59 2.31
C ASN A 342 1.03 9.37 0.92
N GLY A 343 0.25 9.20 -0.15
CA GLY A 343 0.76 9.13 -1.52
C GLY A 343 1.54 7.84 -1.85
N LYS A 344 2.42 7.90 -2.87
CA LYS A 344 3.19 6.76 -3.45
C LYS A 344 3.79 5.87 -2.34
N GLU A 345 3.90 4.56 -2.58
CA GLU A 345 4.58 3.60 -1.68
C GLU A 345 3.80 3.26 -0.38
N THR A 346 2.51 3.61 -0.35
CA THR A 346 1.59 3.12 0.69
C THR A 346 1.23 1.66 0.42
N PHE A 347 1.17 0.82 1.46
CA PHE A 347 0.90 -0.61 1.31
C PHE A 347 -0.04 -1.18 2.39
N LEU A 348 -0.62 -2.34 2.13
CA LEU A 348 -1.29 -3.16 3.13
C LEU A 348 -1.15 -4.65 2.78
N ILE A 349 -1.29 -5.52 3.77
CA ILE A 349 -1.40 -6.98 3.61
C ILE A 349 -2.80 -7.42 4.02
N ARG A 350 -3.37 -8.33 3.24
CA ARG A 350 -4.72 -8.87 3.45
C ARG A 350 -4.76 -10.38 3.15
N PRO A 351 -5.79 -11.12 3.60
CA PRO A 351 -6.06 -12.46 3.11
C PRO A 351 -6.21 -12.51 1.58
N SER A 352 -5.71 -13.58 0.97
CA SER A 352 -5.93 -13.85 -0.45
C SER A 352 -7.37 -14.31 -0.68
N GLY A 353 -8.09 -13.66 -1.60
CA GLY A 353 -9.46 -14.06 -1.97
C GLY A 353 -9.53 -15.30 -2.87
N ILE A 354 -8.39 -15.76 -3.40
CA ILE A 354 -8.32 -16.86 -4.39
C ILE A 354 -7.98 -18.19 -3.70
N ASN A 355 -7.09 -18.17 -2.70
CA ASN A 355 -6.59 -19.38 -2.02
C ASN A 355 -6.74 -19.24 -0.50
N GLN A 356 -7.47 -20.16 0.13
CA GLN A 356 -7.58 -20.22 1.59
C GLN A 356 -6.20 -20.45 2.23
N GLY A 357 -5.80 -19.53 3.11
CA GLY A 357 -4.55 -19.62 3.89
C GLY A 357 -3.34 -18.90 3.27
N GLU A 358 -3.49 -18.27 2.10
CA GLU A 358 -2.49 -17.39 1.51
C GLU A 358 -2.81 -15.91 1.78
N GLU A 359 -1.78 -15.06 1.67
CA GLU A 359 -1.91 -13.61 1.85
C GLU A 359 -1.62 -12.86 0.54
N SER A 360 -1.99 -11.58 0.49
CA SER A 360 -1.68 -10.68 -0.61
C SER A 360 -1.16 -9.35 -0.08
N LEU A 361 -0.05 -8.89 -0.65
CA LEU A 361 0.51 -7.56 -0.46
C LEU A 361 -0.01 -6.63 -1.56
N SER A 362 -0.69 -5.56 -1.18
CA SER A 362 -1.19 -4.52 -2.09
C SER A 362 -0.39 -3.23 -1.88
N VAL A 363 0.10 -2.63 -2.97
CA VAL A 363 1.00 -1.46 -2.93
C VAL A 363 0.53 -0.40 -3.92
N LEU A 364 0.40 0.86 -3.45
CA LEU A 364 0.11 2.01 -4.28
C LEU A 364 1.37 2.46 -5.02
N HIS A 365 1.34 2.36 -6.34
CA HIS A 365 2.43 2.72 -7.24
C HIS A 365 1.98 3.85 -8.16
N PHE A 366 2.90 4.73 -8.55
CA PHE A 366 2.62 5.72 -9.58
C PHE A 366 3.29 5.30 -10.86
N ASP A 367 2.49 5.07 -11.88
CA ASP A 367 2.95 4.75 -13.21
C ASP A 367 3.44 6.03 -13.91
N GLU A 368 4.74 6.09 -14.22
CA GLU A 368 5.34 7.27 -14.85
C GLU A 368 4.93 7.43 -16.31
N ASP A 369 4.66 6.32 -17.00
CA ASP A 369 4.31 6.32 -18.42
C ASP A 369 2.87 6.80 -18.62
N GLU A 370 1.95 6.30 -17.79
CA GLU A 370 0.51 6.60 -17.88
C GLU A 370 0.08 7.79 -16.99
N GLN A 371 0.99 8.34 -16.18
CA GLN A 371 0.78 9.48 -15.26
C GLN A 371 -0.40 9.31 -14.28
N TYR A 372 -0.67 8.09 -13.81
CA TYR A 372 -1.71 7.83 -12.80
C TYR A 372 -1.24 6.89 -11.68
N PHE A 373 -1.96 6.89 -10.56
CA PHE A 373 -1.72 5.99 -9.44
C PHE A 373 -2.43 4.65 -9.65
N ASP A 374 -1.66 3.58 -9.77
CA ASP A 374 -2.14 2.20 -9.86
C ASP A 374 -1.86 1.43 -8.56
N VAL A 375 -2.55 0.31 -8.35
CA VAL A 375 -2.30 -0.56 -7.20
C VAL A 375 -1.79 -1.91 -7.70
N LYS A 376 -0.54 -2.23 -7.36
CA LYS A 376 0.06 -3.54 -7.66
C LYS A 376 -0.21 -4.52 -6.53
N HIS A 377 -0.47 -5.78 -6.89
CA HIS A 377 -0.79 -6.84 -5.93
C HIS A 377 0.19 -8.00 -6.09
N TYR A 378 0.83 -8.40 -5.01
CA TYR A 378 1.78 -9.50 -4.94
C TYR A 378 1.23 -10.62 -4.07
N ARG A 379 1.32 -11.85 -4.57
CA ARG A 379 0.89 -13.03 -3.81
C ARG A 379 1.96 -13.40 -2.80
N ILE A 380 1.57 -13.52 -1.54
CA ILE A 380 2.41 -14.07 -0.49
C ILE A 380 2.01 -15.53 -0.28
N SER A 381 2.93 -16.43 -0.60
CA SER A 381 2.74 -17.87 -0.51
C SER A 381 3.45 -18.43 0.72
N ARG A 382 3.08 -19.66 1.12
CA ARG A 382 3.70 -20.37 2.24
C ARG A 382 4.35 -21.66 1.76
N THR A 383 5.52 -21.98 2.29
CA THR A 383 6.18 -23.27 2.11
C THR A 383 5.53 -24.35 2.99
N ASP A 384 5.83 -25.62 2.76
CA ASP A 384 5.37 -26.75 3.59
C ASP A 384 5.80 -26.62 5.07
N GLN A 385 6.85 -25.84 5.35
CA GLN A 385 7.35 -25.55 6.69
C GLN A 385 6.69 -24.31 7.33
N GLY A 386 5.75 -23.66 6.64
CA GLY A 386 5.04 -22.48 7.12
C GLY A 386 5.78 -21.15 6.95
N LEU A 387 6.86 -21.11 6.17
CA LEU A 387 7.62 -19.89 5.86
C LEU A 387 6.99 -19.11 4.70
N TYR A 388 7.05 -17.79 4.74
CA TYR A 388 6.42 -16.87 3.77
C TYR A 388 7.38 -16.45 2.66
N TYR A 389 6.87 -16.22 1.44
CA TYR A 389 7.65 -15.70 0.33
C TYR A 389 6.76 -15.04 -0.74
N ILE A 390 7.33 -14.17 -1.58
CA ILE A 390 6.65 -13.56 -2.75
C ILE A 390 7.20 -14.17 -4.04
N ASP A 391 8.52 -14.11 -4.21
CA ASP A 391 9.28 -14.90 -5.17
C ASP A 391 10.00 -16.05 -4.44
N ASN A 392 10.45 -17.07 -5.17
CA ASN A 392 11.13 -18.22 -4.56
C ASN A 392 12.59 -17.92 -4.15
N GLU A 393 13.07 -16.67 -4.28
CA GLU A 393 14.47 -16.33 -4.01
C GLU A 393 14.69 -15.95 -2.54
N VAL A 394 13.69 -15.31 -1.91
CA VAL A 394 13.76 -14.88 -0.50
C VAL A 394 12.61 -15.44 0.33
N ILE A 395 12.96 -16.11 1.44
CA ILE A 395 12.01 -16.80 2.32
C ILE A 395 12.07 -16.21 3.73
N PHE A 396 10.91 -15.99 4.34
CA PHE A 396 10.75 -15.27 5.61
C PHE A 396 10.07 -16.14 6.69
N PRO A 397 10.54 -16.08 7.95
CA PRO A 397 9.92 -16.81 9.05
C PRO A 397 8.60 -16.20 9.54
N SER A 398 8.33 -14.93 9.23
CA SER A 398 7.06 -14.27 9.52
C SER A 398 6.70 -13.21 8.47
N LEU A 399 5.42 -12.82 8.41
CA LEU A 399 4.98 -11.68 7.60
C LEU A 399 5.64 -10.35 8.03
N GLN A 400 5.96 -10.20 9.32
CA GLN A 400 6.66 -9.01 9.79
C GLN A 400 8.10 -8.94 9.23
N ASP A 401 8.79 -10.08 9.14
CA ASP A 401 10.14 -10.13 8.54
C ASP A 401 10.10 -9.83 7.04
N LEU A 402 9.06 -10.33 6.34
CA LEU A 402 8.80 -9.99 4.94
C LEU A 402 8.60 -8.47 4.77
N VAL A 403 7.73 -7.86 5.59
CA VAL A 403 7.48 -6.41 5.54
C VAL A 403 8.76 -5.62 5.83
N ASN A 404 9.53 -6.02 6.83
CA ASN A 404 10.79 -5.36 7.22
C ASN A 404 11.82 -5.40 6.09
N HIS A 405 11.91 -6.51 5.37
CA HIS A 405 12.80 -6.66 4.23
C HIS A 405 12.42 -5.70 3.09
N TYR A 406 11.15 -5.69 2.68
CA TYR A 406 10.68 -4.86 1.58
C TYR A 406 10.55 -3.36 1.92
N HIS A 407 10.73 -2.98 3.19
CA HIS A 407 10.99 -1.58 3.58
C HIS A 407 12.40 -1.11 3.21
N ILE A 408 13.37 -2.03 3.13
CA ILE A 408 14.80 -1.70 2.95
C ILE A 408 15.19 -1.86 1.48
N GLN A 409 14.67 -2.88 0.81
CA GLN A 409 15.01 -3.19 -0.58
C GLN A 409 13.77 -3.70 -1.34
N PRO A 410 13.55 -3.25 -2.59
CA PRO A 410 12.33 -3.62 -3.30
C PRO A 410 12.37 -5.06 -3.83
N ASP A 411 13.55 -5.65 -4.08
CA ASP A 411 13.75 -7.05 -4.50
C ASP A 411 12.65 -7.59 -5.42
N GLY A 412 12.41 -6.89 -6.56
CA GLY A 412 11.40 -7.27 -7.55
C GLY A 412 10.02 -6.63 -7.40
N LEU A 413 9.72 -5.95 -6.29
CA LEU A 413 8.54 -5.11 -6.14
C LEU A 413 8.65 -3.81 -6.93
N CYS A 414 7.50 -3.25 -7.32
CA CYS A 414 7.38 -1.98 -8.05
C CYS A 414 7.92 -0.76 -7.28
N CYS A 415 7.98 -0.83 -5.96
CA CYS A 415 8.58 0.18 -5.09
C CYS A 415 8.82 -0.39 -3.68
N LEU A 416 9.54 0.36 -2.85
CA LEU A 416 9.70 0.06 -1.43
C LEU A 416 8.35 0.14 -0.71
N LEU A 417 8.21 -0.63 0.37
CA LEU A 417 7.12 -0.46 1.31
C LEU A 417 7.47 0.68 2.25
N THR A 418 6.75 1.79 2.18
CA THR A 418 7.10 3.00 2.95
C THR A 418 6.07 3.30 4.04
N TYR A 419 4.78 3.30 3.69
CA TYR A 419 3.72 3.68 4.65
C TYR A 419 2.65 2.59 4.77
N PRO A 420 2.33 2.10 5.98
CA PRO A 420 1.14 1.27 6.14
C PRO A 420 -0.10 2.09 5.78
N CYS A 421 -1.04 1.48 5.07
CA CYS A 421 -2.31 2.09 4.76
C CYS A 421 -3.05 2.38 6.07
N GLN A 422 -3.52 3.60 6.25
CA GLN A 422 -4.27 3.96 7.45
C GLN A 422 -5.56 3.13 7.49
N LYS A 423 -5.75 2.41 8.60
CA LYS A 423 -7.04 1.83 8.97
C LYS A 423 -7.94 2.99 9.34
N ILE A 424 -8.62 3.56 8.34
CA ILE A 424 -9.73 4.47 8.61
C ILE A 424 -10.78 3.59 9.29
N GLU A 425 -10.98 3.76 10.60
CA GLU A 425 -12.16 3.24 11.28
C GLU A 425 -13.35 3.87 10.56
N ALA A 426 -13.87 3.17 9.55
CA ALA A 426 -15.08 3.60 8.89
C ALA A 426 -16.14 3.66 9.98
N THR A 427 -16.75 4.83 10.19
CA THR A 427 -17.96 4.90 11.00
C THR A 427 -18.94 3.94 10.34
N VAL A 428 -19.24 2.80 10.97
CA VAL A 428 -20.17 1.83 10.39
C VAL A 428 -21.56 2.12 10.94
N HIS A 429 -22.51 2.41 10.07
CA HIS A 429 -23.91 2.54 10.43
C HIS A 429 -24.72 1.49 9.67
N ASP A 430 -25.47 0.66 10.40
CA ASP A 430 -26.27 -0.44 9.84
C ASP A 430 -25.47 -1.42 8.94
N GLY A 431 -24.20 -1.67 9.32
CA GLY A 431 -23.29 -2.54 8.57
C GLY A 431 -22.71 -1.89 7.30
N LEU A 432 -23.00 -0.63 7.01
CA LEU A 432 -22.48 0.11 5.85
C LEU A 432 -21.45 1.17 6.27
N ALA A 433 -20.48 1.46 5.41
CA ALA A 433 -19.51 2.52 5.65
C ALA A 433 -20.19 3.90 5.54
N GLU A 434 -20.28 4.62 6.66
CA GLU A 434 -20.82 5.97 6.76
C GLU A 434 -19.75 6.98 6.34
N LEU A 435 -20.05 7.80 5.34
CA LEU A 435 -19.13 8.78 4.77
C LEU A 435 -19.37 10.17 5.35
N ASP A 436 -18.29 10.92 5.54
CA ASP A 436 -18.34 12.33 5.90
C ASP A 436 -18.97 13.15 4.77
N ARG A 437 -20.24 13.55 4.98
CA ARG A 437 -21.03 14.29 4.00
C ARG A 437 -20.39 15.62 3.60
N SER A 438 -19.59 16.25 4.46
CA SER A 438 -18.96 17.54 4.18
C SER A 438 -17.92 17.46 3.05
N GLN A 439 -17.41 16.27 2.76
CA GLN A 439 -16.46 16.00 1.69
C GLN A 439 -17.13 15.69 0.35
N LEU A 440 -18.47 15.60 0.32
CA LEU A 440 -19.24 15.36 -0.89
C LEU A 440 -19.61 16.68 -1.58
N LEU A 441 -19.25 16.79 -2.84
CA LEU A 441 -19.59 17.90 -3.71
C LEU A 441 -20.36 17.38 -4.92
N SER A 442 -21.65 17.66 -4.98
CA SER A 442 -22.50 17.29 -6.12
C SER A 442 -22.47 18.37 -7.18
N THR A 443 -22.29 17.98 -8.43
CA THR A 443 -22.00 18.92 -9.52
C THR A 443 -23.05 18.90 -10.63
N GLU A 444 -23.43 17.72 -11.09
CA GLU A 444 -24.27 17.55 -12.29
C GLU A 444 -25.34 16.48 -12.06
N LEU A 445 -26.59 16.75 -12.44
CA LEU A 445 -27.66 15.75 -12.38
C LEU A 445 -27.52 14.79 -13.58
N LEU A 446 -27.24 13.53 -13.30
CA LEU A 446 -27.12 12.47 -14.31
C LEU A 446 -28.49 11.86 -14.63
N SER A 447 -29.24 11.52 -13.58
CA SER A 447 -30.51 10.81 -13.75
C SER A 447 -31.54 11.22 -12.70
N GLN A 448 -32.81 11.22 -13.09
CA GLN A 448 -33.93 11.50 -12.21
C GLN A 448 -35.02 10.44 -12.39
N GLY A 449 -35.17 9.57 -11.39
CA GLY A 449 -36.28 8.64 -11.28
C GLY A 449 -37.47 9.25 -10.51
N SER A 450 -38.54 8.48 -10.34
CA SER A 450 -39.71 8.88 -9.55
C SER A 450 -39.31 9.16 -8.10
N HIS A 451 -38.57 8.23 -7.48
CA HIS A 451 -38.20 8.24 -6.06
C HIS A 451 -36.74 8.63 -5.78
N THR A 452 -35.89 8.70 -6.81
CA THR A 452 -34.45 8.90 -6.66
C THR A 452 -33.91 9.98 -7.62
N LYS A 453 -32.78 10.58 -7.26
CA LYS A 453 -31.95 11.39 -8.17
C LYS A 453 -30.51 10.91 -8.09
N VAL A 454 -29.80 10.89 -9.21
CA VAL A 454 -28.39 10.53 -9.27
C VAL A 454 -27.62 11.73 -9.77
N TYR A 455 -26.63 12.17 -9.02
CA TYR A 455 -25.73 13.25 -9.40
C TYR A 455 -24.32 12.71 -9.58
N LYS A 456 -23.58 13.31 -10.51
CA LYS A 456 -22.13 13.27 -10.52
C LYS A 456 -21.62 14.16 -9.39
N GLY A 457 -20.52 13.77 -8.78
CA GLY A 457 -19.87 14.58 -7.77
C GLY A 457 -18.45 14.15 -7.47
N THR A 458 -17.89 14.73 -6.43
CA THR A 458 -16.59 14.35 -5.88
C THR A 458 -16.71 13.99 -4.41
N TYR A 459 -15.95 13.00 -3.96
CA TYR A 459 -15.69 12.70 -2.56
C TYR A 459 -14.19 12.87 -2.32
N GLY A 460 -13.79 13.95 -1.63
CA GLY A 460 -12.41 14.40 -1.64
C GLY A 460 -11.95 14.73 -3.07
N GLN A 461 -10.96 13.99 -3.60
CA GLN A 461 -10.46 14.14 -4.98
C GLN A 461 -11.05 13.12 -5.98
N ARG A 462 -11.88 12.17 -5.53
CA ARG A 462 -12.38 11.08 -6.37
C ARG A 462 -13.72 11.43 -7.00
N ASN A 463 -13.88 11.14 -8.30
CA ASN A 463 -15.18 11.20 -8.98
C ASN A 463 -16.11 10.09 -8.48
N VAL A 464 -17.34 10.47 -8.13
CA VAL A 464 -18.35 9.56 -7.57
C VAL A 464 -19.72 9.82 -8.18
N ALA A 465 -20.59 8.80 -8.14
CA ALA A 465 -22.02 8.97 -8.35
C ALA A 465 -22.72 9.01 -6.99
N ILE A 466 -23.58 10.00 -6.80
CA ILE A 466 -24.30 10.29 -5.55
C ILE A 466 -25.78 10.10 -5.80
N LYS A 467 -26.34 9.02 -5.27
CA LYS A 467 -27.75 8.68 -5.37
C LYS A 467 -28.50 9.20 -4.13
N TYR A 468 -29.54 9.98 -4.37
CA TYR A 468 -30.42 10.60 -3.38
C TYR A 468 -31.75 9.87 -3.31
N ILE A 469 -32.30 9.73 -2.10
CA ILE A 469 -33.71 9.40 -1.90
C ILE A 469 -34.53 10.69 -1.80
N LYS A 470 -35.68 10.76 -2.49
CA LYS A 470 -36.61 11.89 -2.39
C LYS A 470 -37.61 11.79 -1.24
N MET A 471 -37.98 10.58 -0.80
CA MET A 471 -39.04 10.34 0.19
C MET A 471 -38.61 9.29 1.23
N ASN A 472 -38.98 9.50 2.51
CA ASN A 472 -38.53 8.66 3.62
C ASN A 472 -39.08 7.22 3.59
N ASP A 473 -40.23 6.98 2.95
CA ASP A 473 -40.87 5.65 2.92
C ASP A 473 -40.03 4.61 2.13
N ASP A 474 -39.09 5.05 1.30
CA ASP A 474 -38.20 4.18 0.51
C ASP A 474 -36.85 3.87 1.19
N LYS A 475 -36.62 4.34 2.42
CA LYS A 475 -35.34 4.18 3.14
C LYS A 475 -34.88 2.73 3.22
N ASN A 476 -35.78 1.80 3.55
CA ASN A 476 -35.44 0.38 3.72
C ASN A 476 -35.03 -0.28 2.39
N ARG A 477 -35.74 0.03 1.30
CA ARG A 477 -35.40 -0.47 -0.04
C ARG A 477 -34.04 0.05 -0.49
N PHE A 478 -33.76 1.31 -0.19
CA PHE A 478 -32.52 1.97 -0.57
C PHE A 478 -31.31 1.45 0.22
N LEU A 479 -31.44 1.29 1.54
CA LEU A 479 -30.38 0.68 2.35
C LEU A 479 -30.16 -0.79 2.01
N ARG A 480 -31.21 -1.52 1.60
CA ARG A 480 -31.08 -2.88 1.07
C ARG A 480 -30.19 -2.90 -0.16
N GLU A 481 -30.41 -2.01 -1.14
CA GLU A 481 -29.55 -1.89 -2.33
C GLU A 481 -28.07 -1.68 -1.94
N ALA A 482 -27.79 -0.80 -0.99
CA ALA A 482 -26.43 -0.58 -0.49
C ALA A 482 -25.84 -1.83 0.19
N LYS A 483 -26.61 -2.52 1.02
CA LYS A 483 -26.16 -3.75 1.69
C LYS A 483 -25.78 -4.83 0.69
N MET A 484 -26.58 -5.01 -0.37
CA MET A 484 -26.30 -5.96 -1.43
C MET A 484 -24.99 -5.59 -2.16
N MET A 485 -24.84 -4.33 -2.57
CA MET A 485 -23.61 -3.87 -3.24
C MET A 485 -22.36 -4.01 -2.37
N LYS A 486 -22.49 -3.94 -1.04
CA LYS A 486 -21.36 -4.15 -0.12
C LYS A 486 -20.81 -5.59 -0.18
N GLU A 487 -21.67 -6.58 -0.44
CA GLU A 487 -21.27 -7.99 -0.46
C GLU A 487 -20.60 -8.42 -1.77
N PHE A 488 -20.69 -7.59 -2.81
CA PHE A 488 -20.22 -7.93 -4.14
C PHE A 488 -18.85 -7.33 -4.44
N GLU A 489 -17.98 -8.17 -4.97
CA GLU A 489 -16.63 -7.82 -5.40
C GLU A 489 -16.35 -8.46 -6.75
N HIS A 490 -16.65 -7.73 -7.83
CA HIS A 490 -16.42 -8.20 -9.19
C HIS A 490 -16.15 -7.03 -10.14
N LYS A 491 -15.29 -7.22 -11.15
CA LYS A 491 -14.93 -6.20 -12.15
C LYS A 491 -16.15 -5.65 -12.91
N ASN A 492 -17.19 -6.47 -13.08
CA ASN A 492 -18.43 -6.13 -13.80
C ASN A 492 -19.63 -5.89 -12.87
N ILE A 493 -19.40 -5.51 -11.61
CA ILE A 493 -20.45 -5.09 -10.68
C ILE A 493 -20.10 -3.71 -10.12
N VAL A 494 -21.09 -2.83 -10.02
CA VAL A 494 -20.93 -1.47 -9.49
C VAL A 494 -20.51 -1.52 -8.02
N CYS A 495 -19.40 -0.85 -7.73
CA CYS A 495 -18.79 -0.77 -6.41
C CYS A 495 -19.45 0.31 -5.55
N LEU A 496 -19.85 -0.07 -4.33
CA LEU A 496 -20.29 0.85 -3.30
C LEU A 496 -19.09 1.47 -2.57
N TYR A 497 -19.05 2.80 -2.49
CA TYR A 497 -18.12 3.47 -1.58
C TYR A 497 -18.73 3.64 -0.19
N GLY A 498 -19.98 4.02 -0.07
CA GLY A 498 -20.61 4.09 1.25
C GLY A 498 -21.91 4.84 1.21
N VAL A 499 -22.37 5.22 2.39
CA VAL A 499 -23.65 5.88 2.57
C VAL A 499 -23.50 7.12 3.44
N CYS A 500 -24.40 8.07 3.29
CA CYS A 500 -24.61 9.13 4.26
C CYS A 500 -26.04 8.97 4.79
N THR A 501 -26.17 8.40 5.99
CA THR A 501 -27.45 8.07 6.62
C THR A 501 -27.69 8.84 7.92
N LEU A 502 -26.66 9.50 8.46
CA LEU A 502 -26.76 10.32 9.67
C LEU A 502 -27.57 11.62 9.46
N GLU A 503 -27.66 12.09 8.22
CA GLU A 503 -28.39 13.30 7.86
C GLU A 503 -29.29 13.07 6.64
N GLU A 504 -30.47 13.71 6.63
CA GLU A 504 -31.34 13.72 5.45
C GLU A 504 -30.91 14.80 4.43
N PRO A 505 -31.14 14.59 3.11
CA PRO A 505 -31.58 13.33 2.50
C PRO A 505 -30.49 12.24 2.54
N ILE A 506 -30.89 10.99 2.75
CA ILE A 506 -29.99 9.83 2.70
C ILE A 506 -29.32 9.69 1.33
N LEU A 507 -28.01 9.42 1.33
CA LEU A 507 -27.19 9.27 0.14
C LEU A 507 -26.56 7.87 0.05
N ILE A 508 -26.49 7.32 -1.16
CA ILE A 508 -25.56 6.24 -1.53
C ILE A 508 -24.49 6.84 -2.43
N VAL A 509 -23.23 6.59 -2.09
CA VAL A 509 -22.07 7.00 -2.87
C VAL A 509 -21.43 5.77 -3.49
N MET A 510 -21.38 5.74 -4.81
CA MET A 510 -20.86 4.62 -5.61
C MET A 510 -19.86 5.11 -6.65
N GLU A 511 -19.20 4.18 -7.32
CA GLU A 511 -18.31 4.53 -8.42
C GLU A 511 -19.04 5.30 -9.54
N PHE A 512 -18.33 6.25 -10.13
CA PHE A 512 -18.86 7.05 -11.23
C PHE A 512 -18.66 6.32 -12.56
N MET A 513 -19.76 6.12 -13.30
CA MET A 513 -19.77 5.51 -14.62
C MET A 513 -19.97 6.60 -15.67
N LYS A 514 -18.92 6.89 -16.46
CA LYS A 514 -18.83 8.08 -17.33
C LYS A 514 -20.00 8.22 -18.29
N TYR A 515 -20.46 7.13 -18.86
CA TYR A 515 -21.51 7.11 -19.86
C TYR A 515 -22.89 6.72 -19.30
N GLU A 516 -23.04 6.78 -17.97
CA GLU A 516 -24.27 6.43 -17.27
C GLU A 516 -24.74 5.00 -17.57
N CYS A 517 -26.06 4.80 -17.71
CA CYS A 517 -26.62 3.50 -18.03
C CYS A 517 -26.54 3.20 -19.53
N LEU A 518 -26.42 1.92 -19.85
CA LEU A 518 -26.31 1.38 -21.20
C LEU A 518 -27.49 1.81 -22.07
N LEU A 519 -28.69 1.94 -21.50
CA LEU A 519 -29.85 2.48 -22.21
C LEU A 519 -29.58 3.88 -22.81
N ASN A 520 -29.05 4.80 -22.00
CA ASN A 520 -28.73 6.16 -22.45
C ASN A 520 -27.53 6.14 -23.42
N TYR A 521 -26.55 5.28 -23.16
CA TYR A 521 -25.39 5.10 -24.03
C TYR A 521 -25.79 4.65 -25.45
N LEU A 522 -26.70 3.68 -25.56
CA LEU A 522 -27.21 3.17 -26.84
C LEU A 522 -28.09 4.21 -27.55
N ARG A 523 -28.96 4.91 -26.80
CA ARG A 523 -29.92 5.86 -27.39
C ARG A 523 -29.36 7.21 -27.77
N TYR A 524 -28.47 7.75 -26.95
CA TYR A 524 -28.06 9.17 -27.02
C TYR A 524 -26.54 9.34 -26.99
N GLY A 525 -25.80 8.28 -26.66
CA GLY A 525 -24.35 8.32 -26.52
C GLY A 525 -23.59 7.73 -27.71
N PRO A 526 -22.28 7.47 -27.53
CA PRO A 526 -21.44 6.80 -28.52
C PRO A 526 -21.95 5.42 -28.96
N GLY A 527 -22.80 4.79 -28.16
CA GLY A 527 -23.38 3.49 -28.45
C GLY A 527 -24.22 3.46 -29.73
N GLN A 528 -24.72 4.60 -30.25
CA GLN A 528 -25.45 4.64 -31.52
C GLN A 528 -24.65 4.12 -32.72
N SER A 529 -23.31 4.23 -32.65
CA SER A 529 -22.39 3.75 -33.69
C SER A 529 -21.52 2.60 -33.20
N MET A 530 -22.00 1.83 -32.22
CA MET A 530 -21.26 0.70 -31.66
C MET A 530 -21.05 -0.37 -32.73
N ASP A 531 -19.80 -0.80 -32.88
CA ASP A 531 -19.48 -1.90 -33.77
C ASP A 531 -19.83 -3.26 -33.12
N PRO A 532 -20.03 -4.32 -33.94
CA PRO A 532 -20.42 -5.64 -33.43
C PRO A 532 -19.44 -6.28 -32.44
N MET A 533 -18.15 -5.96 -32.51
CA MET A 533 -17.15 -6.52 -31.57
C MET A 533 -17.28 -5.87 -30.20
N THR A 534 -17.50 -4.56 -30.15
CA THR A 534 -17.78 -3.85 -28.90
C THR A 534 -19.10 -4.33 -28.27
N GLN A 535 -20.14 -4.59 -29.07
CA GLN A 535 -21.39 -5.19 -28.58
C GLN A 535 -21.13 -6.56 -27.94
N LEU A 536 -20.36 -7.42 -28.61
CA LEU A 536 -20.00 -8.75 -28.12
C LEU A 536 -19.22 -8.68 -26.81
N ASP A 537 -18.26 -7.77 -26.71
CA ASP A 537 -17.48 -7.56 -25.49
C ASP A 537 -18.37 -7.11 -24.32
N PHE A 538 -19.28 -6.15 -24.55
CA PHE A 538 -20.24 -5.71 -23.54
C PHE A 538 -21.10 -6.88 -23.04
N ILE A 539 -21.58 -7.73 -23.94
CA ILE A 539 -22.40 -8.90 -23.59
C ILE A 539 -21.60 -9.88 -22.72
N VAL A 540 -20.35 -10.17 -23.08
CA VAL A 540 -19.49 -11.07 -22.30
C VAL A 540 -19.24 -10.51 -20.90
N GLN A 541 -18.96 -9.22 -20.78
CA GLN A 541 -18.78 -8.55 -19.50
C GLN A 541 -20.04 -8.62 -18.60
N ILE A 542 -21.23 -8.48 -19.18
CA ILE A 542 -22.50 -8.65 -18.45
C ILE A 542 -22.66 -10.10 -17.96
N ILE A 543 -22.37 -11.08 -18.83
CA ILE A 543 -22.46 -12.50 -18.46
C ILE A 543 -21.49 -12.83 -17.32
N ASP A 544 -20.23 -12.37 -17.40
CA ASP A 544 -19.23 -12.56 -16.35
C ASP A 544 -19.76 -12.04 -14.99
N GLY A 545 -20.40 -10.87 -14.98
CA GLY A 545 -21.03 -10.32 -13.78
C GLY A 545 -22.19 -11.16 -13.24
N MET A 546 -23.02 -11.74 -14.12
CA MET A 546 -24.15 -12.59 -13.72
C MET A 546 -23.71 -13.98 -13.23
N ILE A 547 -22.65 -14.55 -13.79
CA ILE A 547 -22.04 -15.79 -13.28
C ILE A 547 -21.59 -15.57 -11.83
N TYR A 548 -20.91 -14.45 -11.57
CA TYR A 548 -20.50 -14.12 -10.20
C TYR A 548 -21.68 -14.00 -9.23
N LEU A 549 -22.79 -13.38 -9.65
CA LEU A 549 -23.99 -13.28 -8.80
C LEU A 549 -24.61 -14.66 -8.54
N GLU A 550 -24.66 -15.52 -9.55
CA GLU A 550 -25.13 -16.91 -9.43
C GLU A 550 -24.27 -17.69 -8.41
N GLU A 551 -22.94 -17.61 -8.51
CA GLU A 551 -22.00 -18.23 -7.57
C GLU A 551 -22.18 -17.72 -6.13
N LYS A 552 -22.56 -16.45 -5.96
CA LYS A 552 -22.82 -15.84 -4.65
C LYS A 552 -24.21 -16.13 -4.09
N GLY A 553 -25.07 -16.86 -4.81
CA GLY A 553 -26.41 -17.17 -4.34
C GLY A 553 -27.40 -16.02 -4.49
N TYR A 554 -27.23 -15.17 -5.51
CA TYR A 554 -28.06 -13.99 -5.72
C TYR A 554 -28.84 -14.03 -7.05
N VAL A 555 -30.08 -13.53 -6.99
CA VAL A 555 -30.92 -13.21 -8.15
C VAL A 555 -31.05 -11.70 -8.26
N HIS A 556 -30.78 -11.14 -9.43
CA HIS A 556 -30.81 -9.70 -9.69
C HIS A 556 -32.24 -9.15 -9.74
N CYS A 557 -33.18 -9.89 -10.35
CA CYS A 557 -34.62 -9.59 -10.47
C CYS A 557 -35.01 -8.39 -11.35
N ASP A 558 -34.08 -7.52 -11.76
CA ASP A 558 -34.35 -6.38 -12.64
C ASP A 558 -33.25 -6.15 -13.70
N LEU A 559 -32.78 -7.23 -14.34
CA LEU A 559 -31.67 -7.16 -15.29
C LEU A 559 -32.13 -6.49 -16.60
N THR A 560 -31.77 -5.22 -16.80
CA THR A 560 -32.17 -4.40 -17.98
C THR A 560 -31.08 -3.40 -18.35
N ALA A 561 -31.10 -2.84 -19.57
CA ALA A 561 -30.09 -1.87 -20.00
C ALA A 561 -30.06 -0.57 -19.15
N ARG A 562 -31.11 -0.29 -18.36
CA ARG A 562 -31.12 0.82 -17.39
C ARG A 562 -30.26 0.57 -16.16
N ASN A 563 -30.07 -0.70 -15.82
CA ASN A 563 -29.33 -1.16 -14.65
C ASN A 563 -27.92 -1.67 -15.01
N ILE A 564 -27.57 -1.64 -16.29
CA ILE A 564 -26.19 -1.82 -16.77
C ILE A 564 -25.56 -0.45 -16.95
N TYR A 565 -24.34 -0.26 -16.48
CA TYR A 565 -23.59 0.99 -16.56
C TYR A 565 -22.35 0.88 -17.43
N VAL A 566 -22.01 1.96 -18.13
CA VAL A 566 -20.89 2.04 -19.07
C VAL A 566 -19.83 3.03 -18.56
N GLY A 567 -18.62 2.53 -18.35
CA GLY A 567 -17.48 3.26 -17.79
C GLY A 567 -16.51 3.78 -18.85
N ASP A 568 -15.36 4.29 -18.41
CA ASP A 568 -14.24 4.54 -19.31
C ASP A 568 -13.66 3.23 -19.85
N CYS A 569 -13.03 3.28 -21.02
CA CYS A 569 -12.39 2.14 -21.67
C CYS A 569 -13.33 0.92 -21.84
N ASP A 570 -14.60 1.17 -22.19
CA ASP A 570 -15.58 0.14 -22.53
C ASP A 570 -15.89 -0.86 -21.39
N ILE A 571 -15.63 -0.45 -20.14
CA ILE A 571 -15.94 -1.27 -18.95
C ILE A 571 -17.44 -1.27 -18.68
N ILE A 572 -18.01 -2.47 -18.52
CA ILE A 572 -19.42 -2.67 -18.20
C ILE A 572 -19.62 -3.16 -16.78
N LYS A 573 -20.58 -2.56 -16.06
CA LYS A 573 -20.91 -2.95 -14.69
C LYS A 573 -22.40 -3.05 -14.44
N ILE A 574 -22.81 -4.11 -13.75
CA ILE A 574 -24.18 -4.34 -13.32
C ILE A 574 -24.44 -3.57 -12.01
N GLY A 575 -25.54 -2.82 -11.96
CA GLY A 575 -26.05 -2.15 -10.76
C GLY A 575 -27.57 -2.32 -10.64
N GLY A 576 -28.25 -1.53 -9.79
CA GLY A 576 -29.71 -1.59 -9.68
C GLY A 576 -30.25 -2.72 -8.79
N PHE A 577 -29.50 -3.12 -7.77
CA PHE A 577 -29.82 -4.23 -6.84
C PHE A 577 -30.99 -3.99 -5.87
N GLY A 578 -31.83 -2.97 -6.10
CA GLY A 578 -32.91 -2.63 -5.18
C GLY A 578 -34.05 -3.66 -5.11
N LEU A 579 -34.08 -4.63 -6.04
CA LEU A 579 -35.01 -5.77 -6.07
C LEU A 579 -34.29 -7.12 -5.94
N ALA A 580 -32.95 -7.12 -5.82
CA ALA A 580 -32.16 -8.33 -5.78
C ALA A 580 -32.42 -9.14 -4.50
N LYS A 581 -32.22 -10.45 -4.56
CA LYS A 581 -32.57 -11.39 -3.49
C LYS A 581 -31.50 -12.46 -3.31
N HIS A 582 -31.20 -12.78 -2.06
CA HIS A 582 -30.33 -13.90 -1.68
C HIS A 582 -31.15 -15.19 -1.53
N PHE A 583 -30.72 -16.28 -2.15
CA PHE A 583 -31.34 -17.60 -1.95
C PHE A 583 -30.43 -18.49 -1.12
N GLN A 584 -31.01 -19.19 -0.14
CA GLN A 584 -30.34 -20.29 0.55
C GLN A 584 -30.77 -21.61 -0.12
N ASP A 585 -29.79 -22.46 -0.43
CA ASP A 585 -29.98 -23.84 -0.90
C ASP A 585 -30.67 -24.02 -2.27
N GLY A 586 -30.49 -23.08 -3.20
CA GLY A 586 -30.94 -23.22 -4.60
C GLY A 586 -32.46 -23.23 -4.80
N ARG A 587 -33.23 -22.85 -3.78
CA ARG A 587 -34.70 -22.78 -3.85
C ARG A 587 -35.13 -21.42 -4.36
N ALA A 588 -36.23 -21.42 -5.11
CA ALA A 588 -36.81 -20.20 -5.60
C ALA A 588 -37.44 -19.37 -4.48
N ILE A 589 -37.42 -18.04 -4.67
CA ILE A 589 -37.92 -17.10 -3.67
C ILE A 589 -39.31 -16.63 -4.10
N ILE A 590 -40.31 -16.94 -3.29
CA ILE A 590 -41.68 -16.45 -3.46
C ILE A 590 -41.82 -15.14 -2.69
N ASP A 591 -42.24 -14.07 -3.36
CA ASP A 591 -42.43 -12.75 -2.76
C ASP A 591 -43.77 -12.14 -3.17
N GLU A 592 -44.77 -12.41 -2.34
CA GLU A 592 -46.16 -11.97 -2.52
C GLU A 592 -46.35 -10.45 -2.34
N GLU A 593 -45.43 -9.78 -1.64
CA GLU A 593 -45.51 -8.33 -1.36
C GLU A 593 -44.84 -7.47 -2.45
N SER A 594 -44.06 -8.08 -3.35
CA SER A 594 -43.44 -7.36 -4.45
C SER A 594 -44.50 -6.82 -5.43
N GLN A 595 -44.60 -5.49 -5.52
CA GLN A 595 -45.27 -4.88 -6.66
C GLN A 595 -44.45 -5.22 -7.92
N LEU A 596 -45.05 -5.95 -8.87
CA LEU A 596 -44.44 -6.23 -10.17
C LEU A 596 -44.14 -4.92 -10.91
N SER A 597 -42.95 -4.36 -10.71
CA SER A 597 -42.40 -3.23 -11.46
C SER A 597 -41.48 -3.69 -12.61
N ILE A 598 -41.34 -5.00 -12.79
CA ILE A 598 -40.49 -5.60 -13.81
C ILE A 598 -41.20 -5.47 -15.15
N ARG A 599 -40.51 -4.91 -16.14
CA ARG A 599 -41.11 -4.58 -17.44
C ARG A 599 -41.48 -5.84 -18.24
N TRP A 600 -40.67 -6.89 -18.12
CA TRP A 600 -40.83 -8.18 -18.81
C TRP A 600 -40.51 -9.35 -17.86
N PRO A 601 -41.39 -9.65 -16.90
CA PRO A 601 -41.16 -10.74 -15.96
C PRO A 601 -41.20 -12.09 -16.70
N ALA A 602 -40.38 -13.04 -16.25
CA ALA A 602 -40.48 -14.43 -16.68
C ALA A 602 -41.86 -15.01 -16.31
N PRO A 603 -42.38 -16.02 -17.04
CA PRO A 603 -43.71 -16.59 -16.79
C PRO A 603 -43.94 -16.99 -15.32
N GLU A 604 -42.97 -17.66 -14.69
CA GLU A 604 -43.01 -18.07 -13.29
C GLU A 604 -42.98 -16.88 -12.31
N VAL A 605 -42.26 -15.81 -12.65
CA VAL A 605 -42.28 -14.56 -11.84
C VAL A 605 -43.63 -13.86 -11.97
N ALA A 606 -44.21 -13.84 -13.17
CA ALA A 606 -45.48 -13.18 -13.42
C ALA A 606 -46.64 -13.88 -12.69
N ILE A 607 -46.70 -15.21 -12.81
CA ILE A 607 -47.79 -16.06 -12.33
C ILE A 607 -47.60 -16.43 -10.86
N GLU A 608 -46.43 -16.96 -10.50
CA GLU A 608 -46.17 -17.61 -9.21
C GLU A 608 -45.32 -16.76 -8.26
N LYS A 609 -44.85 -15.58 -8.72
CA LYS A 609 -43.92 -14.70 -7.98
C LYS A 609 -42.62 -15.40 -7.62
N GLU A 610 -42.24 -16.39 -8.42
CA GLU A 610 -41.09 -17.24 -8.18
C GLU A 610 -39.84 -16.64 -8.83
N TYR A 611 -38.90 -16.15 -8.00
CA TYR A 611 -37.64 -15.57 -8.46
C TYR A 611 -36.51 -16.59 -8.42
N THR A 612 -35.83 -16.76 -9.55
CA THR A 612 -34.68 -17.68 -9.72
C THR A 612 -33.62 -17.07 -10.64
N ILE A 613 -32.42 -17.64 -10.66
CA ILE A 613 -31.40 -17.26 -11.66
C ILE A 613 -31.91 -17.46 -13.10
N LYS A 614 -32.81 -18.43 -13.33
CA LYS A 614 -33.44 -18.68 -14.64
C LYS A 614 -34.39 -17.56 -15.06
N SER A 615 -34.95 -16.83 -14.10
CA SER A 615 -35.71 -15.60 -14.39
C SER A 615 -34.80 -14.41 -14.76
N ASP A 616 -33.55 -14.39 -14.30
CA ASP A 616 -32.54 -13.44 -14.79
C ASP A 616 -32.03 -13.82 -16.19
N VAL A 617 -31.88 -15.11 -16.49
CA VAL A 617 -31.55 -15.58 -17.86
C VAL A 617 -32.62 -15.14 -18.86
N TRP A 618 -33.89 -15.22 -18.48
CA TRP A 618 -35.00 -14.68 -19.27
C TRP A 618 -34.84 -13.17 -19.54
N SER A 619 -34.57 -12.40 -18.47
CA SER A 619 -34.36 -10.96 -18.55
C SER A 619 -33.13 -10.60 -19.40
N PHE A 620 -32.07 -11.42 -19.34
CA PHE A 620 -30.89 -11.29 -20.17
C PHE A 620 -31.19 -11.42 -21.67
N GLY A 621 -32.15 -12.27 -22.07
CA GLY A 621 -32.58 -12.35 -23.48
C GLY A 621 -33.11 -11.00 -24.00
N PHE A 622 -33.87 -10.26 -23.18
CA PHE A 622 -34.34 -8.91 -23.53
C PHE A 622 -33.21 -7.89 -23.52
N LEU A 623 -32.30 -7.97 -22.54
CA LEU A 623 -31.12 -7.11 -22.51
C LEU A 623 -30.23 -7.30 -23.74
N LEU A 624 -30.04 -8.54 -24.18
CA LEU A 624 -29.30 -8.88 -25.39
C LEU A 624 -29.95 -8.22 -26.62
N HIS A 625 -31.28 -8.24 -26.68
CA HIS A 625 -32.02 -7.50 -27.70
C HIS A 625 -31.78 -5.99 -27.60
N GLU A 626 -31.87 -5.39 -26.40
CA GLU A 626 -31.63 -3.95 -26.19
C GLU A 626 -30.25 -3.53 -26.73
N VAL A 627 -29.20 -4.32 -26.48
CA VAL A 627 -27.83 -4.08 -26.96
C VAL A 627 -27.76 -4.11 -28.50
N ILE A 628 -28.25 -5.20 -29.10
CA ILE A 628 -28.07 -5.49 -30.51
C ILE A 628 -28.89 -4.55 -31.40
N ALA A 629 -30.12 -4.25 -30.97
CA ALA A 629 -31.02 -3.37 -31.68
C ALA A 629 -30.70 -1.88 -31.44
N HIS A 630 -29.67 -1.54 -30.64
CA HIS A 630 -29.41 -0.16 -30.17
C HIS A 630 -30.66 0.49 -29.58
N ASP A 631 -31.49 -0.33 -28.93
CA ASP A 631 -32.81 0.03 -28.44
C ASP A 631 -33.72 0.67 -29.51
N SER A 632 -33.66 0.16 -30.75
CA SER A 632 -34.62 0.49 -31.80
C SER A 632 -36.01 -0.03 -31.40
N ILE A 633 -36.77 0.89 -30.85
CA ILE A 633 -38.12 0.84 -30.30
C ILE A 633 -39.10 0.03 -31.17
N SER A 634 -39.25 -1.27 -30.91
CA SER A 634 -40.30 -2.09 -31.56
C SER A 634 -41.30 -2.71 -30.56
N TYR A 635 -40.92 -2.93 -29.29
CA TYR A 635 -41.79 -3.59 -28.28
C TYR A 635 -42.58 -2.63 -27.36
N LEU A 636 -42.35 -1.31 -27.47
CA LEU A 636 -42.93 -0.29 -26.58
C LEU A 636 -44.47 -0.19 -26.65
N HIS A 637 -45.11 -0.81 -27.63
CA HIS A 637 -46.56 -0.77 -27.82
C HIS A 637 -47.32 -1.86 -27.06
N TYR A 638 -46.63 -2.81 -26.43
CA TYR A 638 -47.27 -3.91 -25.72
C TYR A 638 -47.03 -3.84 -24.21
N SER A 639 -48.10 -4.06 -23.45
CA SER A 639 -48.06 -4.26 -22.01
C SER A 639 -47.48 -5.63 -21.66
N ALA A 640 -46.96 -5.79 -20.43
CA ALA A 640 -46.46 -7.08 -19.93
C ALA A 640 -47.52 -8.19 -20.07
N ASN A 641 -48.80 -7.87 -19.85
CA ASN A 641 -49.89 -8.82 -19.99
C ASN A 641 -50.15 -9.24 -21.45
N GLU A 642 -50.01 -8.32 -22.41
CA GLU A 642 -50.17 -8.67 -23.84
C GLU A 642 -49.03 -9.56 -24.33
N ILE A 643 -47.83 -9.33 -23.82
CA ILE A 643 -46.65 -10.13 -24.09
C ILE A 643 -46.82 -11.55 -23.52
N ILE A 644 -47.29 -11.67 -22.28
CA ILE A 644 -47.56 -12.97 -21.63
C ILE A 644 -48.72 -13.71 -22.31
N GLN A 645 -49.80 -13.02 -22.71
CA GLN A 645 -51.00 -13.66 -23.27
C GLN A 645 -50.84 -14.14 -24.72
N LYS A 646 -50.04 -13.46 -25.54
CA LYS A 646 -49.91 -13.77 -26.97
C LYS A 646 -48.90 -14.87 -27.26
N GLY A 647 -48.10 -15.27 -26.27
CA GLY A 647 -46.94 -16.14 -26.48
C GLY A 647 -45.85 -15.43 -27.27
N PHE A 648 -44.60 -15.75 -26.97
CA PHE A 648 -43.45 -15.07 -27.60
C PHE A 648 -43.24 -15.47 -29.07
N ASP A 649 -43.81 -16.61 -29.50
CA ASP A 649 -43.85 -17.14 -30.87
C ASP A 649 -44.35 -16.15 -31.94
N GLY A 650 -45.26 -15.22 -31.57
CA GLY A 650 -45.84 -14.27 -32.52
C GLY A 650 -44.98 -13.04 -32.86
N TYR A 651 -43.86 -12.82 -32.17
CA TYR A 651 -43.16 -11.52 -32.17
C TYR A 651 -41.77 -11.55 -32.83
N TYR A 652 -41.35 -12.72 -33.31
CA TYR A 652 -39.98 -13.02 -33.73
C TYR A 652 -39.54 -12.50 -35.12
N HIS A 653 -40.46 -12.15 -36.00
CA HIS A 653 -40.17 -11.89 -37.43
C HIS A 653 -39.58 -10.51 -37.76
N LEU A 654 -39.18 -9.70 -36.78
CA LEU A 654 -38.67 -8.32 -37.03
C LEU A 654 -37.14 -8.19 -37.01
N LEU A 655 -36.39 -9.24 -36.67
CA LEU A 655 -34.91 -9.24 -36.65
C LEU A 655 -34.26 -10.08 -37.77
N GLU A 656 -35.06 -10.67 -38.67
CA GLU A 656 -34.54 -11.49 -39.78
C GLU A 656 -33.92 -10.63 -40.90
N THR A 657 -32.72 -10.06 -40.69
CA THR A 657 -31.96 -9.42 -41.80
C THR A 657 -30.42 -9.57 -41.78
N ASN A 658 -29.79 -10.45 -40.95
CA ASN A 658 -28.37 -10.85 -41.18
C ASN A 658 -27.92 -12.11 -40.41
N ASN A 659 -26.92 -12.83 -40.92
CA ASN A 659 -26.39 -14.09 -40.35
C ASN A 659 -25.79 -13.95 -38.93
N VAL A 660 -25.18 -12.80 -38.60
CA VAL A 660 -24.66 -12.53 -37.24
C VAL A 660 -25.81 -12.36 -36.24
N TYR A 661 -26.90 -11.70 -36.66
CA TYR A 661 -28.09 -11.54 -35.85
C TYR A 661 -28.84 -12.87 -35.64
N ASN A 662 -28.75 -13.82 -36.58
CA ASN A 662 -29.33 -15.16 -36.42
C ASN A 662 -28.74 -15.94 -35.24
N GLN A 663 -27.43 -15.86 -35.00
CA GLN A 663 -26.79 -16.57 -33.88
C GLN A 663 -27.14 -15.96 -32.52
N TYR A 664 -27.21 -14.62 -32.44
CA TYR A 664 -27.69 -13.96 -31.23
C TYR A 664 -29.17 -14.23 -30.97
N TYR A 665 -29.97 -14.27 -32.05
CA TYR A 665 -31.38 -14.60 -31.99
C TYR A 665 -31.62 -16.01 -31.46
N GLU A 666 -30.88 -17.03 -31.93
CA GLU A 666 -30.95 -18.39 -31.38
C GLU A 666 -30.65 -18.42 -29.87
N ILE A 667 -29.69 -17.62 -29.41
CA ILE A 667 -29.39 -17.50 -27.98
C ILE A 667 -30.55 -16.84 -27.23
N MET A 668 -31.10 -15.73 -27.74
CA MET A 668 -32.27 -15.07 -27.15
C MET A 668 -33.44 -16.06 -27.01
N CYS A 669 -33.76 -16.81 -28.05
CA CYS A 669 -34.81 -17.84 -28.02
C CYS A 669 -34.54 -18.90 -26.96
N SER A 670 -33.29 -19.32 -26.77
CA SER A 670 -32.95 -20.26 -25.70
C SER A 670 -33.12 -19.68 -24.30
N CYS A 671 -33.01 -18.35 -24.13
CA CYS A 671 -33.30 -17.68 -22.86
C CYS A 671 -34.81 -17.58 -22.57
N TRP A 672 -35.64 -17.60 -23.61
CA TRP A 672 -37.09 -17.41 -23.52
C TRP A 672 -37.92 -18.70 -23.57
N GLN A 673 -37.36 -19.81 -23.08
CA GLN A 673 -38.13 -21.04 -22.91
C GLN A 673 -39.18 -20.87 -21.80
N ASP A 674 -40.41 -21.34 -22.04
CA ASP A 674 -41.50 -21.27 -21.06
C ASP A 674 -41.11 -21.98 -19.75
N ASN A 675 -40.56 -23.19 -19.86
CA ASN A 675 -40.00 -23.92 -18.74
C ASN A 675 -38.62 -23.35 -18.35
N SER A 676 -38.47 -22.99 -17.07
CA SER A 676 -37.25 -22.37 -16.54
C SER A 676 -36.03 -23.29 -16.62
N ASP A 677 -36.22 -24.61 -16.47
CA ASP A 677 -35.15 -25.61 -16.51
C ASP A 677 -34.53 -25.77 -17.91
N ASP A 678 -35.31 -25.48 -18.96
CA ASP A 678 -34.87 -25.59 -20.36
C ASP A 678 -34.01 -24.38 -20.80
N ARG A 679 -34.00 -23.31 -20.00
CA ARG A 679 -33.16 -22.12 -20.25
C ARG A 679 -31.69 -22.45 -19.95
N PRO A 680 -30.71 -21.88 -20.68
CA PRO A 680 -29.30 -22.10 -20.39
C PRO A 680 -28.89 -21.52 -19.02
N THR A 681 -27.73 -21.91 -18.49
CA THR A 681 -27.07 -21.19 -17.38
C THR A 681 -26.23 -20.04 -17.94
N PHE A 682 -25.85 -19.08 -17.09
CA PHE A 682 -24.94 -18.02 -17.53
C PHE A 682 -23.57 -18.55 -17.95
N GLU A 683 -23.09 -19.64 -17.34
CA GLU A 683 -21.90 -20.36 -17.81
C GLU A 683 -22.04 -20.89 -19.25
N ILE A 684 -23.18 -21.51 -19.58
CA ILE A 684 -23.45 -22.00 -20.95
C ILE A 684 -23.50 -20.83 -21.93
N LEU A 685 -24.14 -19.72 -21.54
CA LEU A 685 -24.17 -18.49 -22.34
C LEU A 685 -22.74 -17.96 -22.58
N SER A 686 -21.91 -17.87 -21.54
CA SER A 686 -20.51 -17.46 -21.65
C SER A 686 -19.73 -18.35 -22.62
N MET A 687 -19.90 -19.67 -22.55
CA MET A 687 -19.26 -20.59 -23.50
C MET A 687 -19.72 -20.37 -24.95
N ARG A 688 -20.98 -20.00 -25.18
CA ARG A 688 -21.50 -19.70 -26.53
C ARG A 688 -20.91 -18.40 -27.05
N PHE A 689 -20.96 -17.31 -26.30
CA PHE A 689 -20.42 -16.01 -26.74
C PHE A 689 -18.90 -16.01 -26.90
N ASN A 690 -18.15 -16.72 -26.05
CA ASN A 690 -16.70 -16.87 -26.19
C ASN A 690 -16.29 -17.60 -27.48
N LYS A 691 -17.16 -18.45 -28.07
CA LYS A 691 -16.90 -19.04 -29.38
C LYS A 691 -16.95 -17.99 -30.49
N PHE A 692 -17.88 -17.03 -30.41
CA PHE A 692 -17.98 -15.94 -31.38
C PHE A 692 -16.73 -15.06 -31.33
N VAL A 693 -16.23 -14.74 -30.13
CA VAL A 693 -14.98 -13.95 -29.96
C VAL A 693 -13.80 -14.64 -30.67
N LYS A 694 -13.65 -15.95 -30.49
CA LYS A 694 -12.56 -16.74 -31.12
C LYS A 694 -12.69 -16.83 -32.65
N GLN A 695 -13.92 -16.89 -33.16
CA GLN A 695 -14.20 -16.92 -34.60
C GLN A 695 -13.90 -15.55 -35.23
N SER A 696 -14.29 -14.45 -34.58
CA SER A 696 -14.02 -13.09 -35.05
C SER A 696 -12.53 -12.71 -35.02
N GLY A 697 -11.76 -13.22 -34.05
CA GLY A 697 -10.31 -13.01 -33.98
C GLY A 697 -9.49 -13.74 -35.06
N SER A 698 -10.11 -14.62 -35.85
CA SER A 698 -9.47 -15.39 -36.92
C SER A 698 -9.76 -14.85 -38.34
N ILE A 699 -10.54 -13.76 -38.47
CA ILE A 699 -10.97 -13.20 -39.75
C ILE A 699 -10.19 -11.89 -40.01
N ASN A 700 -9.57 -11.79 -41.19
CA ASN A 700 -8.80 -10.63 -41.61
C ASN A 700 -9.72 -9.40 -41.72
N GLN A 701 -9.37 -8.28 -41.07
CA GLN A 701 -10.20 -7.08 -40.91
C GLN A 701 -10.71 -6.44 -42.22
N ASN A 702 -10.19 -6.83 -43.39
CA ASN A 702 -10.59 -6.26 -44.69
C ASN A 702 -11.87 -6.87 -45.30
N GLU A 703 -12.33 -8.05 -44.87
CA GLU A 703 -13.55 -8.67 -45.44
C GLU A 703 -14.85 -8.11 -44.81
N ILE A 704 -14.83 -7.72 -43.53
CA ILE A 704 -16.02 -7.21 -42.81
C ILE A 704 -16.39 -5.79 -43.24
N TYR A 705 -15.41 -4.94 -43.56
CA TYR A 705 -15.67 -3.55 -44.02
C TYR A 705 -16.37 -3.49 -45.39
N THR A 706 -16.13 -4.48 -46.25
CA THR A 706 -16.63 -4.44 -47.64
C THR A 706 -18.12 -4.83 -47.73
N GLU A 707 -18.63 -5.65 -46.81
CA GLU A 707 -20.05 -6.02 -46.76
C GLU A 707 -20.92 -4.97 -46.05
N LEU A 708 -20.41 -4.30 -45.02
CA LEU A 708 -21.19 -3.35 -44.21
C LEU A 708 -21.32 -1.94 -44.84
N GLU A 709 -20.33 -1.47 -45.62
CA GLU A 709 -20.44 -0.18 -46.32
C GLU A 709 -21.42 -0.20 -47.49
N SER A 710 -21.68 -1.37 -48.10
CA SER A 710 -22.60 -1.49 -49.23
C SER A 710 -24.07 -1.22 -48.87
N HIS A 711 -24.44 -1.27 -47.58
CA HIS A 711 -25.82 -1.14 -47.11
C HIS A 711 -26.14 0.18 -46.38
N ARG A 712 -25.15 1.04 -46.12
CA ARG A 712 -25.40 2.42 -45.64
C ARG A 712 -26.05 3.33 -46.70
N ASN A 713 -26.08 2.90 -47.97
CA ASN A 713 -26.64 3.67 -49.09
C ASN A 713 -28.06 3.24 -49.50
N VAL A 714 -28.74 2.37 -48.73
CA VAL A 714 -30.13 1.95 -49.02
C VAL A 714 -30.95 1.87 -47.72
N ILE A 715 -31.12 3.00 -47.03
CA ILE A 715 -32.28 3.28 -46.15
C ILE A 715 -32.67 4.74 -46.35
#